data_AF-A0A0W0WWM4-F1
#
_entry.id   AF-A0A0W0WWM4-F1
#
_cell.length_a   1.000
_cell.length_b   1.000
_cell.length_c   1.000
_cell.angle_alpha   90.00
_cell.angle_beta   90.00
_cell.angle_gamma   90.00
#
_symmetry.space_group_name_H-M   'P 1'
#
loop_
_entity.id
_entity.type
_entity.pdbx_description
1 polymer ?
#
loop_
_entity_poly.entity_id
_entity_poly.type
_entity_poly.pdbx_seq_one_letter_code
_entity_poly.pdbx_strand_id
1 'polypeptide(L)'
;MSLSPIKETRITSEELHNQNCYAYLKALKISESVLSRIEASDADLATNLRKTRDQQKYSNKVAYADLYTRFFSVVEENIKTIYDIPRQELLSQLASNIGLRHFVENSEIEEENNKETGEIRPAQPARLEEFLAKPLRPVIKRDVAQNPDKEIEIKQQIKELNNFILSIYHNDNEILENTFDAIKKIPLEHTPMSASIEKDITHFFQPGPPTVNLHSQTPAQAGSAYGRLTAMMDDDFKPQHTTSLATIKHYEYNKGRRLTEYRIGTQAQRHHGEVRISPLFERWLEAQADPYYDPSKPLKITHVYFNNLGRDRTDFEGKKEKDLTDALDKLETRHPNLVVITLPADKGLMHQSELFKTTDQQDYTETFDEFLKIARGDKTAKNTTKDFYISAKARALIFRDEEEELKNLIKKSFTAMGIKEGESLTSAQRQAVWFHFTKYKLTNHILKRLDPNSVNFSCKDAIDRGGVSSAYYNLMKSIKVGIPLTREEFERALHAAPTLVKARGMNHHSKMIWNTVDAYINNNFDSIMNDEKRAWMIEWRDLNCPHKRVGELLGLRLSQVQKQLDNAREGANPEQQKFLNLQQEVLNIIRKQQELGVSGKRLLLETLTRTSQLIVQPDNEIAAKRYQELAKQLTIKYPHLNIGAGLLKIFSGILLYLVSIGKTHKWIMDGRATAMAGLESGTRQNLIEKMENMKSQLNITKIPLGAREENVAAITTLLNSHLFNDDKGHPPHIISEIKAVLKNIDLENPQEYVQELAIIKNLIESNKEEISNDTASVLKAFTEHGTFQEIRSELSQNPLMKEIMDTELQISRGLSV
;
A
#
# COMPACT_ATOMS: atom_id res chain seq x y z
N MET A 1 -28.95 19.34 14.41
CA MET A 1 -28.88 19.89 13.03
C MET A 1 -28.19 18.88 12.13
N SER A 2 -28.86 18.44 11.05
CA SER A 2 -28.30 17.51 10.07
C SER A 2 -27.36 18.27 9.14
N LEU A 3 -26.05 18.10 9.33
CA LEU A 3 -25.06 18.57 8.35
C LEU A 3 -25.32 17.85 7.03
N SER A 4 -25.81 18.59 6.03
CA SER A 4 -25.87 18.13 4.65
C SER A 4 -24.47 17.63 4.25
N PRO A 5 -24.33 16.39 3.75
CA PRO A 5 -23.04 15.90 3.31
C PRO A 5 -22.59 16.78 2.15
N ILE A 6 -21.42 17.40 2.29
CA ILE A 6 -20.69 17.98 1.17
C ILE A 6 -20.61 16.86 0.13
N LYS A 7 -21.30 17.04 -1.00
CA LYS A 7 -21.16 16.18 -2.18
C LYS A 7 -19.73 16.42 -2.68
N GLU A 8 -18.75 15.74 -2.10
CA GLU A 8 -17.47 15.54 -2.76
C GLU A 8 -17.79 14.98 -4.14
N THR A 9 -17.49 15.75 -5.18
CA THR A 9 -17.65 15.32 -6.57
C THR A 9 -16.75 14.10 -6.76
N ARG A 10 -17.34 12.91 -6.71
CA ARG A 10 -16.64 11.64 -6.86
C ARG A 10 -16.15 11.52 -8.29
N ILE A 11 -14.84 11.40 -8.47
CA ILE A 11 -14.21 11.09 -9.75
C ILE A 11 -14.59 9.67 -10.18
N THR A 12 -14.98 9.50 -11.44
CA THR A 12 -15.29 8.19 -12.03
C THR A 12 -14.02 7.42 -12.40
N SER A 13 -14.13 6.10 -12.61
CA SER A 13 -12.98 5.30 -13.07
C SER A 13 -12.48 5.72 -14.46
N GLU A 14 -13.38 6.15 -15.35
CA GLU A 14 -13.03 6.68 -16.67
C GLU A 14 -12.28 8.00 -16.55
N GLU A 15 -12.78 8.96 -15.76
CA GLU A 15 -12.13 10.26 -15.58
C GLU A 15 -10.72 10.12 -14.98
N LEU A 16 -10.57 9.27 -13.96
CA LEU A 16 -9.26 9.00 -13.36
C LEU A 16 -8.31 8.33 -14.37
N HIS A 17 -8.80 7.37 -15.15
CA HIS A 17 -7.99 6.72 -16.18
C HIS A 17 -7.54 7.72 -17.26
N ASN A 18 -8.46 8.58 -17.71
CA ASN A 18 -8.17 9.60 -18.71
C ASN A 18 -7.14 10.63 -18.21
N GLN A 19 -7.22 11.04 -16.94
CA GLN A 19 -6.22 11.87 -16.29
C GLN A 19 -4.85 11.19 -16.23
N ASN A 20 -4.81 9.91 -15.88
CA ASN A 20 -3.57 9.14 -15.80
C ASN A 20 -2.94 8.93 -17.20
N CYS A 21 -3.75 8.70 -18.24
CA CYS A 21 -3.27 8.63 -19.63
C CYS A 21 -2.72 9.97 -20.12
N TYR A 22 -3.35 11.10 -19.76
CA TYR A 22 -2.80 12.44 -20.03
C TYR A 22 -1.41 12.62 -19.38
N ALA A 23 -1.29 12.32 -18.08
CA ALA A 23 -0.02 12.45 -17.36
C ALA A 23 1.08 11.58 -17.99
N TYR A 24 0.75 10.34 -18.34
CA TYR A 24 1.67 9.42 -19.01
C TYR A 24 2.14 9.96 -20.37
N LEU A 25 1.21 10.37 -21.23
CA LEU A 25 1.52 10.86 -22.58
C LEU A 25 2.32 12.15 -22.55
N LYS A 26 2.04 13.04 -21.59
CA LYS A 26 2.77 14.29 -21.39
C LYS A 26 4.22 14.07 -20.95
N ALA A 27 4.48 13.00 -20.20
CA ALA A 27 5.82 12.66 -19.72
C ALA A 27 6.70 11.97 -20.78
N LEU A 28 6.16 11.62 -21.95
CA LEU A 28 6.94 11.05 -23.06
C LEU A 28 7.94 12.06 -23.62
N LYS A 29 9.15 11.60 -23.91
CA LYS A 29 10.22 12.41 -24.51
C LYS A 29 10.24 12.22 -26.02
N ILE A 30 9.31 12.87 -26.73
CA ILE A 30 9.17 12.74 -28.18
C ILE A 30 9.75 13.98 -28.87
N SER A 31 10.90 13.84 -29.54
CA SER A 31 11.48 14.93 -30.33
C SER A 31 10.69 15.15 -31.63
N GLU A 32 10.88 16.31 -32.27
CA GLU A 32 10.17 16.61 -33.51
C GLU A 32 10.52 15.63 -34.63
N SER A 33 11.78 15.15 -34.68
CA SER A 33 12.21 14.10 -35.61
C SER A 33 11.41 12.80 -35.42
N VAL A 34 11.16 12.40 -34.17
CA VAL A 34 10.34 11.21 -33.87
C VAL A 34 8.88 11.46 -34.22
N LEU A 35 8.34 12.66 -33.93
CA LEU A 35 6.97 13.03 -34.29
C LEU A 35 6.75 13.00 -35.81
N SER A 36 7.69 13.50 -36.62
CA SER A 36 7.58 13.42 -38.08
C SER A 36 7.56 11.98 -38.60
N ARG A 37 8.24 11.05 -37.91
CA ARG A 37 8.21 9.61 -38.26
C ARG A 37 6.89 8.95 -37.86
N ILE A 38 6.35 9.32 -36.71
CA ILE A 38 5.01 8.91 -36.29
C ILE A 38 3.98 9.47 -37.27
N GLU A 39 4.10 10.74 -37.68
CA GLU A 39 3.21 11.41 -38.63
C GLU A 39 3.15 10.72 -39.99
N ALA A 40 4.27 10.16 -40.46
CA ALA A 40 4.31 9.36 -41.67
C ALA A 40 3.51 8.04 -41.56
N SER A 41 3.27 7.55 -40.34
CA SER A 41 2.47 6.35 -40.08
C SER A 41 1.03 6.71 -39.69
N ASP A 42 0.84 7.78 -38.92
CA ASP A 42 -0.42 8.27 -38.38
C ASP A 42 -0.34 9.77 -38.04
N ALA A 43 -0.81 10.62 -38.97
CA ALA A 43 -0.74 12.08 -38.85
C ALA A 43 -1.62 12.64 -37.72
N ASP A 44 -2.78 12.03 -37.46
CA ASP A 44 -3.68 12.44 -36.38
C ASP A 44 -3.06 12.17 -35.01
N LEU A 45 -2.43 11.00 -34.85
CA LEU A 45 -1.72 10.65 -33.63
C LEU A 45 -0.61 11.66 -33.35
N ALA A 46 0.26 11.95 -34.34
CA ALA A 46 1.34 12.92 -34.18
C ALA A 46 0.81 14.31 -33.82
N THR A 47 -0.26 14.77 -34.47
CA THR A 47 -0.92 16.05 -34.15
C THR A 47 -1.45 16.09 -32.72
N ASN A 48 -2.09 15.02 -32.26
CA ASN A 48 -2.64 14.95 -30.90
C ASN A 48 -1.55 14.82 -29.83
N LEU A 49 -0.43 14.15 -30.14
CA LEU A 49 0.74 14.09 -29.25
C LEU A 49 1.39 15.48 -29.11
N ARG A 50 1.54 16.25 -30.20
CA ARG A 50 2.01 17.65 -30.15
C ARG A 50 1.10 18.49 -29.24
N LYS A 51 -0.21 18.44 -29.48
CA LYS A 51 -1.19 19.15 -28.65
C LYS A 51 -1.09 18.75 -27.17
N THR A 52 -0.97 17.46 -26.87
CA THR A 52 -0.88 16.95 -25.50
C THR A 52 0.40 17.41 -24.80
N ARG A 53 1.54 17.38 -25.52
CA ARG A 53 2.84 17.86 -25.03
C ARG A 53 2.79 19.35 -24.69
N ASP A 54 2.19 20.15 -25.56
CA ASP A 54 2.16 21.61 -25.43
C ASP A 54 1.05 22.08 -24.45
N GLN A 55 0.16 21.18 -24.03
CA GLN A 55 -0.94 21.48 -23.13
C GLN A 55 -0.49 21.61 -21.67
N GLN A 56 -0.77 22.77 -21.07
CA GLN A 56 -0.40 23.05 -19.68
C GLN A 56 -1.20 22.27 -18.63
N LYS A 57 -2.52 22.14 -18.82
CA LYS A 57 -3.45 21.54 -17.82
C LYS A 57 -4.29 20.44 -18.45
N TYR A 58 -4.66 19.42 -17.69
CA TYR A 58 -5.59 18.37 -18.13
C TYR A 58 -6.94 18.95 -18.63
N SER A 59 -7.52 18.33 -19.66
CA SER A 59 -8.85 18.67 -20.19
C SER A 59 -9.72 17.42 -20.26
N ASN A 60 -10.83 17.40 -19.52
CA ASN A 60 -11.75 16.26 -19.52
C ASN A 60 -12.52 16.08 -20.84
N LYS A 61 -12.36 16.97 -21.83
CA LYS A 61 -13.00 16.90 -23.15
C LYS A 61 -12.18 16.13 -24.19
N VAL A 62 -10.97 15.69 -23.84
CA VAL A 62 -10.06 14.98 -24.74
C VAL A 62 -9.94 13.53 -24.31
N ALA A 63 -10.05 12.61 -25.27
CA ALA A 63 -9.99 11.17 -25.06
C ALA A 63 -8.53 10.68 -24.98
N TYR A 64 -7.83 11.00 -23.88
CA TYR A 64 -6.43 10.59 -23.71
C TYR A 64 -6.27 9.08 -23.58
N ALA A 65 -7.25 8.36 -23.06
CA ALA A 65 -7.17 6.90 -22.98
C ALA A 65 -7.27 6.25 -24.37
N ASP A 66 -8.09 6.80 -25.27
CA ASP A 66 -8.12 6.40 -26.68
C ASP A 66 -6.80 6.78 -27.37
N LEU A 67 -6.28 7.99 -27.13
CA LEU A 67 -4.99 8.44 -27.67
C LEU A 67 -3.82 7.56 -27.20
N TYR A 68 -3.83 7.16 -25.93
CA TYR A 68 -2.85 6.24 -25.33
C TYR A 68 -2.88 4.87 -26.00
N THR A 69 -4.07 4.31 -26.17
CA THR A 69 -4.27 3.01 -26.82
C THR A 69 -3.75 3.08 -28.27
N ARG A 70 -4.14 4.11 -29.02
CA ARG A 70 -3.68 4.35 -30.40
C ARG A 70 -2.16 4.54 -30.47
N PHE A 71 -1.56 5.27 -29.52
CA PHE A 71 -0.12 5.45 -29.43
C PHE A 71 0.60 4.10 -29.38
N PHE A 72 0.20 3.19 -28.48
CA PHE A 72 0.84 1.89 -28.36
C PHE A 72 0.64 1.00 -29.59
N SER A 73 -0.56 0.98 -30.18
CA SER A 73 -0.82 0.23 -31.42
C SER A 73 0.09 0.71 -32.56
N VAL A 74 0.07 2.01 -32.86
CA VAL A 74 0.83 2.58 -33.99
C VAL A 74 2.34 2.45 -33.78
N VAL A 75 2.84 2.80 -32.60
CA VAL A 75 4.29 2.80 -32.35
C VAL A 75 4.85 1.38 -32.30
N GLU A 76 4.14 0.40 -31.71
CA GLU A 76 4.60 -0.99 -31.69
C GLU A 76 4.58 -1.61 -33.09
N GLU A 77 3.53 -1.37 -33.88
CA GLU A 77 3.41 -1.90 -35.26
C GLU A 77 4.43 -1.28 -36.22
N ASN A 78 4.80 -0.02 -35.99
CA ASN A 78 5.73 0.74 -36.84
C ASN A 78 7.10 0.95 -36.19
N ILE A 79 7.45 0.18 -35.15
CA ILE A 79 8.71 0.38 -34.41
C ILE A 79 9.95 0.30 -35.30
N LYS A 80 9.89 -0.51 -36.36
CA LYS A 80 10.97 -0.68 -37.31
C LYS A 80 11.27 0.61 -38.09
N THR A 81 10.23 1.31 -38.56
CA THR A 81 10.36 2.54 -39.35
C THR A 81 10.58 3.77 -38.47
N ILE A 82 9.98 3.78 -37.27
CA ILE A 82 10.10 4.88 -36.31
C ILE A 82 11.48 4.87 -35.63
N TYR A 83 12.01 3.69 -35.28
CA TYR A 83 13.21 3.57 -34.44
C TYR A 83 14.32 2.70 -35.05
N ASP A 84 14.05 1.44 -35.41
CA ASP A 84 15.12 0.49 -35.73
C ASP A 84 15.96 0.93 -36.96
N ILE A 85 15.30 1.20 -38.09
CA ILE A 85 15.97 1.62 -39.33
C ILE A 85 16.71 2.96 -39.12
N PRO A 86 16.06 4.04 -38.63
CA PRO A 86 16.75 5.32 -38.43
C PRO A 86 17.95 5.21 -37.49
N ARG A 87 17.82 4.45 -36.39
CA ARG A 87 18.91 4.28 -35.43
C ARG A 87 20.07 3.53 -36.06
N GLN A 88 19.82 2.47 -36.82
CA GLN A 88 20.87 1.70 -37.49
C GLN A 88 21.58 2.50 -38.58
N GLU A 89 20.84 3.31 -39.35
CA GLU A 89 21.43 4.23 -40.33
C GLU A 89 22.34 5.25 -39.65
N LEU A 90 21.90 5.86 -38.55
CA LEU A 90 22.70 6.81 -37.78
C LEU A 90 23.94 6.16 -37.15
N LEU A 91 23.82 4.94 -36.61
CA LEU A 91 24.96 4.19 -36.09
C LEU A 91 25.96 3.82 -37.18
N SER A 92 25.47 3.44 -38.37
CA SER A 92 26.32 3.13 -39.52
C SER A 92 27.06 4.37 -40.02
N GLN A 93 26.40 5.53 -40.04
CA GLN A 93 27.03 6.82 -40.34
C GLN A 93 28.09 7.18 -39.30
N LEU A 94 27.78 7.02 -38.01
CA LEU A 94 28.72 7.28 -36.92
C LEU A 94 29.96 6.37 -37.01
N ALA A 95 29.76 5.07 -37.22
CA ALA A 95 30.83 4.09 -37.37
C ALA A 95 31.71 4.38 -38.60
N SER A 96 31.10 4.79 -39.72
CA SER A 96 31.84 5.21 -40.91
C SER A 96 32.73 6.43 -40.61
N ASN A 97 32.22 7.40 -39.86
CA ASN A 97 32.99 8.59 -39.46
C ASN A 97 34.15 8.25 -38.50
N ILE A 98 33.95 7.32 -37.56
CA ILE A 98 34.98 6.88 -36.61
C ILE A 98 36.03 5.99 -37.27
N GLY A 99 35.61 5.03 -38.11
CA GLY A 99 36.51 4.16 -38.87
C GLY A 99 37.40 4.94 -39.83
N LEU A 100 36.89 6.04 -40.40
CA LEU A 100 37.71 6.99 -41.16
C LEU A 100 38.71 7.76 -40.29
N ARG A 101 38.39 8.12 -39.04
CA ARG A 101 39.37 8.75 -38.14
C ARG A 101 40.49 7.81 -37.75
N HIS A 102 40.18 6.58 -37.33
CA HIS A 102 41.20 5.60 -36.97
C HIS A 102 42.08 5.21 -38.16
N PHE A 103 41.51 5.18 -39.37
CA PHE A 103 42.27 4.94 -40.59
C PHE A 103 43.14 6.13 -40.98
N VAL A 104 42.68 7.37 -40.79
CA VAL A 104 43.45 8.61 -41.05
C VAL A 104 44.58 8.79 -40.02
N GLU A 105 44.30 8.62 -38.73
CA GLU A 105 45.30 8.71 -37.65
C GLU A 105 46.36 7.60 -37.77
N ASN A 106 45.97 6.36 -38.13
CA ASN A 106 46.96 5.30 -38.38
C ASN A 106 47.73 5.51 -39.70
N SER A 107 47.12 6.12 -40.72
CA SER A 107 47.85 6.44 -41.96
C SER A 107 48.84 7.60 -41.79
N GLU A 108 48.58 8.55 -40.87
CA GLU A 108 49.54 9.61 -40.52
C GLU A 108 50.68 9.08 -39.62
N ILE A 109 50.41 8.10 -38.74
CA ILE A 109 51.43 7.41 -37.93
C ILE A 109 52.27 6.43 -38.79
N GLU A 110 51.71 5.84 -39.84
CA GLU A 110 52.45 5.00 -40.80
C GLU A 110 53.25 5.81 -41.83
N GLU A 111 52.89 7.07 -42.13
CA GLU A 111 53.72 7.96 -42.98
C GLU A 111 54.92 8.57 -42.24
N GLU A 112 54.89 8.67 -40.90
CA GLU A 112 56.07 9.04 -40.10
C GLU A 112 56.98 7.85 -39.74
N ASN A 113 56.44 6.62 -39.67
CA ASN A 113 57.23 5.43 -39.29
C ASN A 113 57.76 4.59 -40.48
N ASN A 114 57.26 4.76 -41.71
CA ASN A 114 57.79 4.06 -42.90
C ASN A 114 59.03 4.73 -43.54
N LYS A 115 59.90 5.32 -42.72
CA LYS A 115 61.29 5.62 -43.12
C LYS A 115 62.31 4.64 -42.59
N GLU A 116 61.98 3.73 -41.67
CA GLU A 116 62.94 2.74 -41.20
C GLU A 116 62.28 1.37 -40.95
N THR A 117 62.95 0.35 -41.49
CA THR A 117 62.79 -1.09 -41.26
C THR A 117 61.69 -1.81 -42.06
N GLY A 118 62.14 -2.42 -43.16
CA GLY A 118 61.41 -3.50 -43.81
C GLY A 118 61.71 -4.82 -43.12
N GLU A 119 60.68 -5.54 -42.70
CA GLU A 119 60.73 -7.00 -42.54
C GLU A 119 59.32 -7.61 -42.53
N ILE A 120 59.24 -8.86 -42.96
CA ILE A 120 58.04 -9.52 -43.49
C ILE A 120 57.61 -10.67 -42.53
N ARG A 121 56.28 -10.86 -42.39
CA ARG A 121 55.49 -12.11 -42.13
C ARG A 121 55.04 -12.38 -40.66
N PRO A 122 54.04 -13.27 -40.41
CA PRO A 122 52.93 -13.81 -41.23
C PRO A 122 51.53 -13.75 -40.55
N ALA A 123 50.52 -14.19 -41.31
CA ALA A 123 49.07 -14.16 -41.05
C ALA A 123 48.49 -15.25 -40.12
N GLN A 124 47.41 -14.89 -39.39
CA GLN A 124 46.03 -15.47 -39.38
C GLN A 124 45.26 -15.07 -38.09
N PRO A 125 43.89 -15.11 -38.01
CA PRO A 125 42.93 -15.81 -38.87
C PRO A 125 41.76 -14.96 -39.43
N ALA A 126 41.36 -15.33 -40.63
CA ALA A 126 40.25 -14.79 -41.40
C ALA A 126 38.88 -15.24 -40.84
N ARG A 127 38.00 -14.28 -40.53
CA ARG A 127 36.53 -14.44 -40.65
C ARG A 127 35.70 -13.15 -40.60
N LEU A 128 36.30 -11.98 -40.89
CA LEU A 128 35.57 -10.71 -40.96
C LEU A 128 35.77 -9.93 -42.28
N GLU A 129 36.73 -10.32 -43.12
CA GLU A 129 37.09 -9.53 -44.32
C GLU A 129 36.23 -9.80 -45.56
N GLU A 130 35.49 -10.91 -45.60
CA GLU A 130 34.72 -11.25 -46.82
C GLU A 130 33.42 -10.43 -46.96
N PHE A 131 32.99 -9.71 -45.92
CA PHE A 131 31.84 -8.81 -45.99
C PHE A 131 32.18 -7.34 -46.27
N LEU A 132 33.47 -6.98 -46.31
CA LEU A 132 33.94 -5.60 -46.53
C LEU A 132 34.65 -5.38 -47.87
N ALA A 133 34.82 -6.40 -48.69
CA ALA A 133 35.47 -6.30 -49.99
C ALA A 133 34.49 -5.97 -51.13
N LYS A 134 33.96 -4.73 -51.14
CA LYS A 134 33.60 -4.05 -52.40
C LYS A 134 34.37 -2.72 -52.47
N PRO A 135 35.04 -2.40 -53.60
CA PRO A 135 35.87 -1.21 -53.67
C PRO A 135 34.99 0.03 -53.81
N LEU A 136 34.74 0.71 -52.69
CA LEU A 136 34.36 2.12 -52.71
C LEU A 136 35.61 2.94 -53.10
N ARG A 137 35.77 3.15 -54.40
CA ARG A 137 36.75 4.07 -55.00
C ARG A 137 36.38 5.55 -54.69
N PRO A 138 37.31 6.51 -54.92
CA PRO A 138 37.59 7.63 -54.03
C PRO A 138 36.68 8.84 -54.29
N VAL A 139 35.65 9.02 -53.46
CA VAL A 139 34.95 10.32 -53.35
C VAL A 139 34.85 10.79 -51.89
N ILE A 140 35.29 9.98 -50.92
CA ILE A 140 35.07 10.25 -49.47
C ILE A 140 36.32 10.86 -48.78
N LYS A 141 37.37 11.23 -49.53
CA LYS A 141 38.60 11.79 -48.93
C LYS A 141 38.56 13.31 -48.64
N ARG A 142 37.46 14.03 -48.89
CA ARG A 142 37.40 15.49 -48.62
C ARG A 142 36.35 15.99 -47.61
N ASP A 143 35.36 15.19 -47.22
CA ASP A 143 34.29 15.66 -46.32
C ASP A 143 34.39 15.20 -44.86
N VAL A 144 35.31 14.28 -44.53
CA VAL A 144 35.25 13.56 -43.24
C VAL A 144 36.19 14.14 -42.16
N ALA A 145 37.11 15.03 -42.53
CA ALA A 145 38.02 15.69 -41.57
C ALA A 145 37.51 17.06 -41.07
N GLN A 146 36.40 17.61 -41.59
CA GLN A 146 36.02 19.01 -41.36
C GLN A 146 34.74 19.27 -40.55
N ASN A 147 34.03 18.26 -40.03
CA ASN A 147 32.72 18.53 -39.39
C ASN A 147 32.49 17.79 -38.06
N PRO A 148 33.19 18.16 -36.97
CA PRO A 148 32.86 17.70 -35.61
C PRO A 148 31.39 17.93 -35.25
N ASP A 149 30.77 18.98 -35.81
CA ASP A 149 29.36 19.31 -35.63
C ASP A 149 28.42 18.20 -36.14
N LYS A 150 28.78 17.51 -37.23
CA LYS A 150 27.98 16.40 -37.79
C LYS A 150 28.01 15.16 -36.92
N GLU A 151 29.14 14.86 -36.28
CA GLU A 151 29.23 13.75 -35.31
C GLU A 151 28.37 14.03 -34.07
N ILE A 152 28.45 15.27 -33.56
CA ILE A 152 27.63 15.74 -32.44
C ILE A 152 26.15 15.64 -32.81
N GLU A 153 25.77 16.06 -34.01
CA GLU A 153 24.39 15.98 -34.52
C GLU A 153 23.90 14.53 -34.59
N ILE A 154 24.67 13.61 -35.18
CA ILE A 154 24.30 12.18 -35.27
C ILE A 154 24.14 11.58 -33.87
N LYS A 155 25.08 11.85 -32.96
CA LYS A 155 25.00 11.40 -31.56
C LYS A 155 23.75 11.94 -30.87
N GLN A 156 23.40 13.20 -31.14
CA GLN A 156 22.20 13.83 -30.59
C GLN A 156 20.91 13.20 -31.16
N GLN A 157 20.84 12.90 -32.46
CA GLN A 157 19.69 12.21 -33.06
C GLN A 157 19.51 10.78 -32.51
N ILE A 158 20.61 10.02 -32.34
CA ILE A 158 20.58 8.70 -31.69
C ILE A 158 20.08 8.84 -30.24
N LYS A 159 20.57 9.86 -29.52
CA LYS A 159 20.16 10.14 -28.14
C LYS A 159 18.67 10.48 -28.07
N GLU A 160 18.12 11.23 -29.03
CA GLU A 160 16.69 11.54 -29.10
C GLU A 160 15.84 10.29 -29.33
N LEU A 161 16.24 9.43 -30.28
CA LEU A 161 15.57 8.15 -30.52
C LEU A 161 15.60 7.26 -29.26
N ASN A 162 16.76 7.16 -28.62
CA ASN A 162 16.90 6.39 -27.38
C ASN A 162 16.07 7.00 -26.24
N ASN A 163 16.07 8.33 -26.09
CA ASN A 163 15.28 9.01 -25.06
C ASN A 163 13.78 8.78 -25.25
N PHE A 164 13.30 8.76 -26.49
CA PHE A 164 11.93 8.39 -26.81
C PHE A 164 11.60 6.98 -26.31
N ILE A 165 12.36 5.97 -26.73
CA ILE A 165 12.16 4.59 -26.30
C ILE A 165 12.29 4.43 -24.78
N LEU A 166 13.30 5.05 -24.17
CA LEU A 166 13.51 5.03 -22.72
C LEU A 166 12.29 5.61 -21.98
N SER A 167 11.71 6.71 -22.47
CA SER A 167 10.57 7.38 -21.82
C SER A 167 9.27 6.58 -21.80
N ILE A 168 9.16 5.51 -22.59
CA ILE A 168 7.98 4.60 -22.56
C ILE A 168 7.91 3.89 -21.20
N TYR A 169 9.04 3.42 -20.66
CA TYR A 169 9.06 2.70 -19.38
C TYR A 169 9.69 3.52 -18.24
N HIS A 170 10.65 4.39 -18.55
CA HIS A 170 11.18 5.41 -17.66
C HIS A 170 10.26 6.65 -17.68
N ASN A 171 8.98 6.42 -17.38
CA ASN A 171 7.94 7.43 -17.45
C ASN A 171 7.64 7.94 -16.02
N ASP A 172 8.22 9.08 -15.66
CA ASP A 172 8.00 9.71 -14.36
C ASP A 172 6.78 10.63 -14.43
N ASN A 173 5.61 10.06 -14.14
CA ASN A 173 4.31 10.70 -14.35
C ASN A 173 3.48 10.87 -13.07
N GLU A 174 4.01 10.43 -11.92
CA GLU A 174 3.37 10.53 -10.59
C GLU A 174 1.92 9.96 -10.53
N ILE A 175 1.53 9.08 -11.45
CA ILE A 175 0.14 8.58 -11.53
C ILE A 175 -0.24 7.72 -10.31
N LEU A 176 0.72 7.08 -9.64
CA LEU A 176 0.44 6.28 -8.44
C LEU A 176 0.11 7.17 -7.24
N GLU A 177 0.81 8.28 -7.09
CA GLU A 177 0.58 9.31 -6.10
C GLU A 177 -0.79 9.94 -6.30
N ASN A 178 -1.06 10.44 -7.51
CA ASN A 178 -2.35 11.03 -7.88
C ASN A 178 -3.52 10.05 -7.71
N THR A 179 -3.33 8.78 -8.12
CA THR A 179 -4.35 7.73 -7.94
C THR A 179 -4.58 7.43 -6.46
N PHE A 180 -3.53 7.38 -5.64
CA PHE A 180 -3.68 7.15 -4.20
C PHE A 180 -4.38 8.32 -3.53
N ASP A 181 -4.06 9.56 -3.88
CA ASP A 181 -4.72 10.74 -3.31
C ASP A 181 -6.24 10.72 -3.52
N ALA A 182 -6.71 10.19 -4.65
CA ALA A 182 -8.14 10.03 -4.92
C ALA A 182 -8.83 9.00 -4.00
N ILE A 183 -8.10 8.01 -3.48
CA ILE A 183 -8.67 6.91 -2.67
C ILE A 183 -8.20 6.89 -1.22
N LYS A 184 -7.21 7.72 -0.82
CA LYS A 184 -6.42 7.54 0.42
C LYS A 184 -7.25 7.42 1.69
N LYS A 185 -8.40 8.10 1.76
CA LYS A 185 -9.32 8.01 2.91
C LYS A 185 -9.77 6.56 3.14
N ILE A 186 -10.01 5.79 2.07
CA ILE A 186 -10.53 4.41 2.16
C ILE A 186 -9.57 3.46 2.92
N PRO A 187 -8.29 3.27 2.52
CA PRO A 187 -7.37 2.42 3.27
C PRO A 187 -6.92 3.03 4.61
N LEU A 188 -6.78 4.35 4.71
CA LEU A 188 -6.31 4.99 5.96
C LEU A 188 -7.37 4.97 7.06
N GLU A 189 -8.65 5.06 6.71
CA GLU A 189 -9.78 4.95 7.63
C GLU A 189 -10.36 3.52 7.68
N HIS A 190 -9.68 2.54 7.07
CA HIS A 190 -10.12 1.15 7.11
C HIS A 190 -10.16 0.62 8.55
N THR A 191 -11.23 -0.11 8.88
CA THR A 191 -11.42 -0.71 10.19
C THR A 191 -11.72 -2.20 10.03
N PRO A 192 -11.46 -3.04 11.05
CA PRO A 192 -11.83 -4.45 11.03
C PRO A 192 -13.29 -4.71 10.67
N MET A 193 -14.19 -3.76 10.92
CA MET A 193 -15.62 -3.87 10.62
C MET A 193 -16.01 -3.43 9.22
N SER A 194 -15.19 -2.62 8.56
CA SER A 194 -15.41 -2.18 7.17
C SER A 194 -15.46 -3.39 6.23
N ALA A 195 -16.04 -3.20 5.04
CA ALA A 195 -15.84 -4.17 3.99
C ALA A 195 -14.35 -4.21 3.61
N SER A 196 -13.94 -5.23 2.85
CA SER A 196 -12.56 -5.27 2.36
C SER A 196 -12.26 -4.02 1.52
N ILE A 197 -11.09 -3.41 1.70
CA ILE A 197 -10.62 -2.24 0.94
C ILE A 197 -10.80 -2.43 -0.57
N GLU A 198 -10.57 -3.66 -1.08
CA GLU A 198 -10.88 -4.05 -2.46
C GLU A 198 -12.26 -3.57 -2.91
N LYS A 199 -13.29 -3.93 -2.14
CA LYS A 199 -14.69 -3.63 -2.43
C LYS A 199 -15.00 -2.16 -2.22
N ASP A 200 -14.50 -1.53 -1.16
CA ASP A 200 -14.81 -0.13 -0.89
C ASP A 200 -14.31 0.78 -2.02
N ILE A 201 -13.11 0.51 -2.55
CA ILE A 201 -12.60 1.20 -3.74
C ILE A 201 -13.46 0.89 -4.97
N THR A 202 -13.87 -0.36 -5.19
CA THR A 202 -14.78 -0.69 -6.31
C THR A 202 -16.11 0.04 -6.22
N HIS A 203 -16.68 0.18 -5.03
CA HIS A 203 -17.93 0.93 -4.83
C HIS A 203 -17.72 2.45 -4.93
N PHE A 204 -16.51 2.95 -4.64
CA PHE A 204 -16.17 4.36 -4.83
C PHE A 204 -16.22 4.74 -6.31
N PHE A 205 -15.69 3.88 -7.19
CA PHE A 205 -15.68 4.09 -8.65
C PHE A 205 -16.90 3.49 -9.35
N GLN A 206 -18.12 3.86 -8.94
CA GLN A 206 -19.32 3.42 -9.66
C GLN A 206 -19.26 3.83 -11.14
N PRO A 207 -19.76 2.98 -12.07
CA PRO A 207 -19.78 3.31 -13.49
C PRO A 207 -20.68 4.53 -13.72
N GLY A 208 -20.08 5.62 -14.20
CA GLY A 208 -20.80 6.74 -14.80
C GLY A 208 -21.11 6.46 -16.28
N PRO A 209 -21.97 7.27 -16.92
CA PRO A 209 -22.10 7.21 -18.37
C PRO A 209 -20.73 7.49 -19.02
N PRO A 210 -20.34 6.76 -20.07
CA PRO A 210 -19.10 7.05 -20.78
C PRO A 210 -19.20 8.46 -21.34
N THR A 211 -18.20 9.30 -21.06
CA THR A 211 -18.29 10.73 -21.41
C THR A 211 -17.44 11.10 -22.61
N VAL A 212 -16.25 10.51 -22.78
CA VAL A 212 -15.29 10.94 -23.82
C VAL A 212 -14.49 9.81 -24.47
N ASN A 213 -14.18 8.72 -23.77
CA ASN A 213 -13.39 7.61 -24.34
C ASN A 213 -14.31 6.55 -24.93
N LEU A 214 -14.24 6.34 -26.25
CA LEU A 214 -15.13 5.45 -26.98
C LEU A 214 -14.50 4.09 -27.30
N HIS A 215 -13.18 4.02 -27.33
CA HIS A 215 -12.45 2.84 -27.84
C HIS A 215 -11.58 2.15 -26.79
N SER A 216 -11.21 2.85 -25.73
CA SER A 216 -10.41 2.31 -24.64
C SER A 216 -11.26 1.69 -23.53
N GLN A 217 -10.73 0.61 -22.96
CA GLN A 217 -11.32 -0.05 -21.81
C GLN A 217 -11.08 0.76 -20.54
N THR A 218 -12.11 0.98 -19.73
CA THR A 218 -11.93 1.63 -18.41
C THR A 218 -11.39 0.65 -17.37
N PRO A 219 -10.74 1.13 -16.30
CA PRO A 219 -10.30 0.27 -15.21
C PRO A 219 -11.43 -0.55 -14.56
N ALA A 220 -12.63 0.03 -14.40
CA ALA A 220 -13.77 -0.71 -13.87
C ALA A 220 -14.23 -1.84 -14.80
N GLN A 221 -14.20 -1.62 -16.13
CA GLN A 221 -14.47 -2.66 -17.11
C GLN A 221 -13.40 -3.77 -17.08
N ALA A 222 -12.11 -3.40 -17.00
CA ALA A 222 -11.00 -4.34 -16.88
C ALA A 222 -11.05 -5.18 -15.58
N GLY A 223 -11.54 -4.59 -14.48
CA GLY A 223 -11.74 -5.26 -13.20
C GLY A 223 -12.98 -6.16 -13.13
N SER A 224 -13.92 -6.03 -14.07
CA SER A 224 -15.18 -6.76 -14.08
C SER A 224 -14.99 -8.27 -14.28
N ALA A 225 -16.02 -9.07 -13.96
CA ALA A 225 -15.99 -10.51 -14.22
C ALA A 225 -15.84 -10.82 -15.72
N TYR A 226 -16.54 -10.05 -16.57
CA TYR A 226 -16.45 -10.17 -18.02
C TYR A 226 -15.06 -9.79 -18.54
N GLY A 227 -14.50 -8.64 -18.12
CA GLY A 227 -13.16 -8.20 -18.54
C GLY A 227 -12.04 -9.16 -18.12
N ARG A 228 -12.18 -9.82 -16.97
CA ARG A 228 -11.24 -10.88 -16.55
C ARG A 228 -11.34 -12.13 -17.42
N LEU A 229 -12.56 -12.53 -17.79
CA LEU A 229 -12.79 -13.69 -18.64
C LEU A 229 -12.25 -13.45 -20.06
N THR A 230 -12.53 -12.29 -20.65
CA THR A 230 -12.03 -11.95 -21.98
C THR A 230 -10.51 -11.92 -22.02
N ALA A 231 -9.85 -11.23 -21.07
CA ALA A 231 -8.38 -11.21 -21.00
C ALA A 231 -7.74 -12.61 -20.83
N MET A 232 -8.46 -13.58 -20.26
CA MET A 232 -8.01 -14.97 -20.19
C MET A 232 -8.21 -15.74 -21.49
N MET A 233 -9.28 -15.48 -22.22
CA MET A 233 -9.64 -16.22 -23.44
C MET A 233 -8.99 -15.64 -24.70
N ASP A 234 -8.73 -14.34 -24.71
CA ASP A 234 -8.26 -13.60 -25.89
C ASP A 234 -6.89 -14.11 -26.40
N ASP A 235 -6.82 -14.15 -27.74
CA ASP A 235 -5.63 -14.42 -28.54
C ASP A 235 -4.72 -13.20 -28.59
N ASP A 236 -5.27 -12.00 -28.34
CA ASP A 236 -4.51 -10.77 -28.13
C ASP A 236 -4.47 -10.40 -26.63
N PHE A 237 -3.27 -10.44 -26.06
CA PHE A 237 -3.00 -10.01 -24.69
C PHE A 237 -1.77 -9.12 -24.67
N LYS A 238 -2.00 -7.80 -24.66
CA LYS A 238 -0.97 -6.76 -24.62
C LYS A 238 -1.24 -5.82 -23.44
N PRO A 239 -0.69 -6.08 -22.23
CA PRO A 239 -1.05 -5.33 -21.02
C PRO A 239 -0.90 -3.83 -21.19
N GLN A 240 0.17 -3.39 -21.86
CA GLN A 240 0.50 -1.98 -22.04
C GLN A 240 -0.46 -1.24 -22.97
N HIS A 241 -1.27 -1.94 -23.78
CA HIS A 241 -2.20 -1.34 -24.73
C HIS A 241 -3.55 -0.96 -24.10
N THR A 242 -3.77 -1.30 -22.83
CA THR A 242 -5.04 -1.06 -22.14
C THR A 242 -4.84 -0.16 -20.92
N THR A 243 -5.22 -0.59 -19.72
CA THR A 243 -5.21 0.22 -18.50
C THR A 243 -3.88 0.19 -17.75
N SER A 244 -2.91 -0.62 -18.20
CA SER A 244 -1.61 -0.75 -17.55
C SER A 244 -0.65 0.34 -18.01
N LEU A 245 -0.49 1.38 -17.19
CA LEU A 245 0.41 2.51 -17.46
C LEU A 245 1.78 2.28 -16.79
N ALA A 246 2.87 2.45 -17.55
CA ALA A 246 4.22 2.34 -16.98
C ALA A 246 4.52 3.59 -16.14
N THR A 247 5.19 3.41 -15.02
CA THR A 247 5.48 4.49 -14.07
C THR A 247 6.63 4.15 -13.13
N ILE A 248 7.29 5.18 -12.60
CA ILE A 248 8.35 5.04 -11.60
C ILE A 248 7.73 5.02 -10.20
N LYS A 249 8.26 4.17 -9.30
CA LYS A 249 7.84 4.16 -7.90
C LYS A 249 8.73 5.05 -7.05
N HIS A 250 8.10 6.01 -6.36
CA HIS A 250 8.78 6.91 -5.43
C HIS A 250 8.57 6.46 -3.99
N TYR A 251 9.67 6.38 -3.25
CA TYR A 251 9.68 6.15 -1.81
C TYR A 251 10.71 7.10 -1.18
N GLU A 252 10.46 7.59 0.02
CA GLU A 252 11.39 8.49 0.69
C GLU A 252 12.80 7.87 0.79
N TYR A 253 12.86 6.59 1.15
CA TYR A 253 14.13 5.89 1.32
C TYR A 253 14.93 5.71 0.02
N ASN A 254 14.28 5.78 -1.15
CA ASN A 254 14.91 5.57 -2.46
C ASN A 254 15.27 6.88 -3.18
N LYS A 255 14.88 8.05 -2.64
CA LYS A 255 15.27 9.36 -3.17
C LYS A 255 16.79 9.48 -3.30
N GLY A 256 17.26 9.95 -4.45
CA GLY A 256 18.68 10.13 -4.75
C GLY A 256 19.50 8.84 -4.91
N ARG A 257 18.87 7.66 -4.87
CA ARG A 257 19.56 6.39 -5.12
C ARG A 257 19.61 6.07 -6.61
N ARG A 258 20.64 5.33 -7.01
CA ARG A 258 20.86 4.91 -8.39
C ARG A 258 19.82 3.91 -8.91
N LEU A 259 19.29 3.04 -8.05
CA LEU A 259 18.36 1.98 -8.45
C LEU A 259 16.94 2.54 -8.63
N THR A 260 16.42 2.50 -9.86
CA THR A 260 15.05 2.89 -10.18
C THR A 260 14.12 1.67 -10.17
N GLU A 261 13.00 1.73 -9.46
CA GLU A 261 11.95 0.71 -9.55
C GLU A 261 10.83 1.16 -10.50
N TYR A 262 10.54 0.33 -11.50
CA TYR A 262 9.41 0.53 -12.40
C TYR A 262 8.21 -0.31 -12.02
N ARG A 263 7.01 0.25 -12.16
CA ARG A 263 5.76 -0.52 -12.26
C ARG A 263 5.44 -0.73 -13.74
N ILE A 264 5.78 -1.92 -14.23
CA ILE A 264 5.47 -2.38 -15.59
C ILE A 264 4.88 -3.78 -15.50
N GLY A 265 3.77 -4.02 -16.22
CA GLY A 265 3.16 -5.34 -16.32
C GLY A 265 4.06 -6.34 -17.06
N THR A 266 3.53 -7.53 -17.32
CA THR A 266 4.28 -8.52 -18.09
C THR A 266 4.62 -7.96 -19.47
N GLN A 267 5.88 -8.15 -19.87
CA GLN A 267 6.35 -7.74 -21.19
C GLN A 267 6.33 -8.91 -22.19
N ALA A 268 5.98 -10.11 -21.74
CA ALA A 268 5.47 -11.13 -22.64
C ALA A 268 4.00 -10.86 -22.97
N GLN A 269 3.67 -10.96 -24.24
CA GLN A 269 2.36 -10.68 -24.82
C GLN A 269 1.88 -11.89 -25.61
N ARG A 270 0.57 -11.98 -25.84
CA ARG A 270 0.03 -12.76 -26.96
C ARG A 270 -0.38 -11.79 -28.05
N HIS A 271 0.05 -12.05 -29.28
CA HIS A 271 -0.32 -11.28 -30.44
C HIS A 271 -0.83 -12.24 -31.51
N HIS A 272 -2.13 -12.16 -31.80
CA HIS A 272 -2.82 -13.09 -32.70
C HIS A 272 -2.57 -14.57 -32.35
N GLY A 273 -2.62 -14.89 -31.06
CA GLY A 273 -2.41 -16.24 -30.52
C GLY A 273 -0.94 -16.61 -30.32
N GLU A 274 0.01 -15.87 -30.89
CA GLU A 274 1.44 -16.13 -30.75
C GLU A 274 2.03 -15.42 -29.53
N VAL A 275 2.76 -16.18 -28.71
CA VAL A 275 3.48 -15.61 -27.57
C VAL A 275 4.78 -14.96 -28.03
N ARG A 276 4.94 -13.67 -27.71
CA ARG A 276 6.15 -12.89 -28.01
C ARG A 276 6.53 -11.96 -26.87
N ILE A 277 7.71 -11.36 -26.94
CA ILE A 277 8.08 -10.24 -26.09
C ILE A 277 7.63 -8.94 -26.77
N SER A 278 7.17 -7.97 -25.98
CA SER A 278 6.85 -6.62 -26.43
C SER A 278 8.01 -6.05 -27.25
N PRO A 279 7.82 -5.72 -28.54
CA PRO A 279 8.87 -5.13 -29.36
C PRO A 279 9.46 -3.87 -28.72
N LEU A 280 8.61 -3.03 -28.11
CA LEU A 280 9.03 -1.82 -27.41
C LEU A 280 9.94 -2.12 -26.21
N PHE A 281 9.68 -3.20 -25.48
CA PHE A 281 10.50 -3.60 -24.35
C PHE A 281 11.89 -4.06 -24.78
N GLU A 282 12.00 -4.78 -25.90
CA GLU A 282 13.30 -5.20 -26.44
C GLU A 282 14.16 -4.00 -26.80
N ARG A 283 13.58 -3.00 -27.49
CA ARG A 283 14.29 -1.77 -27.85
C ARG A 283 14.63 -0.95 -26.61
N TRP A 284 13.78 -1.00 -25.58
CA TRP A 284 14.08 -0.37 -24.29
C TRP A 284 15.27 -1.00 -23.56
N LEU A 285 15.44 -2.33 -23.66
CA LEU A 285 16.62 -3.01 -23.14
C LEU A 285 17.88 -2.69 -23.97
N GLU A 286 17.75 -2.58 -25.29
CA GLU A 286 18.83 -2.18 -26.20
C GLU A 286 19.26 -0.72 -25.97
N ALA A 287 18.32 0.19 -25.76
CA ALA A 287 18.60 1.60 -25.49
C ALA A 287 19.29 1.83 -24.13
N GLN A 288 19.10 0.91 -23.18
CA GLN A 288 19.82 0.91 -21.90
C GLN A 288 21.20 0.27 -21.97
N ALA A 289 21.42 -0.63 -22.93
CA ALA A 289 22.73 -1.23 -23.13
C ALA A 289 23.71 -0.13 -23.54
N ASP A 290 24.95 -0.21 -23.05
CA ASP A 290 25.99 0.72 -23.45
C ASP A 290 26.21 0.60 -24.96
N PRO A 291 25.93 1.64 -25.77
CA PRO A 291 26.15 1.57 -27.21
C PRO A 291 27.63 1.44 -27.57
N TYR A 292 28.53 1.70 -26.62
CA TYR A 292 29.98 1.54 -26.73
C TYR A 292 30.50 0.39 -25.85
N TYR A 293 29.66 -0.64 -25.63
CA TYR A 293 30.05 -1.81 -24.85
C TYR A 293 31.39 -2.36 -25.34
N ASP A 294 32.36 -2.30 -24.44
CA ASP A 294 33.68 -2.86 -24.61
C ASP A 294 33.62 -4.35 -24.20
N PRO A 295 33.82 -5.31 -25.12
CA PRO A 295 33.79 -6.74 -24.82
C PRO A 295 34.84 -7.17 -23.80
N SER A 296 35.89 -6.34 -23.58
CA SER A 296 36.90 -6.58 -22.56
C SER A 296 36.44 -6.20 -21.14
N LYS A 297 35.33 -5.45 -21.02
CA LYS A 297 34.75 -5.06 -19.73
C LYS A 297 33.67 -6.05 -19.27
N PRO A 298 33.58 -6.29 -17.94
CA PRO A 298 32.50 -7.08 -17.38
C PRO A 298 31.14 -6.52 -17.78
N LEU A 299 30.30 -7.40 -18.30
CA LEU A 299 28.94 -7.09 -18.70
C LEU A 299 28.15 -6.52 -17.52
N LYS A 300 27.76 -5.25 -17.63
CA LYS A 300 26.93 -4.58 -16.62
C LYS A 300 25.47 -4.98 -16.80
N ILE A 301 24.89 -5.60 -15.78
CA ILE A 301 23.44 -5.80 -15.73
C ILE A 301 22.78 -4.44 -15.51
N THR A 302 21.94 -4.00 -16.44
CA THR A 302 21.23 -2.72 -16.32
C THR A 302 19.85 -2.90 -15.72
N HIS A 303 19.22 -4.07 -15.92
CA HIS A 303 17.86 -4.34 -15.47
C HIS A 303 17.71 -5.74 -14.86
N VAL A 304 16.97 -5.83 -13.75
CA VAL A 304 16.51 -7.10 -13.16
C VAL A 304 14.99 -7.17 -13.21
N TYR A 305 14.47 -8.22 -13.84
CA TYR A 305 13.05 -8.46 -14.03
C TYR A 305 12.56 -9.60 -13.13
N PHE A 306 11.84 -9.28 -12.06
CA PHE A 306 11.23 -10.30 -11.21
C PHE A 306 9.86 -10.71 -11.77
N ASN A 307 9.78 -11.89 -12.36
CA ASN A 307 8.57 -12.48 -12.89
C ASN A 307 7.79 -13.24 -11.80
N ASN A 308 6.51 -12.88 -11.61
CA ASN A 308 5.58 -13.53 -10.67
C ASN A 308 4.36 -14.12 -11.41
N LEU A 309 4.56 -14.54 -12.65
CA LEU A 309 3.63 -15.38 -13.40
C LEU A 309 3.83 -16.86 -13.03
N GLY A 310 2.80 -17.66 -13.25
CA GLY A 310 2.89 -19.10 -13.09
C GLY A 310 3.87 -19.73 -14.09
N ARG A 311 4.70 -20.64 -13.59
CA ARG A 311 5.63 -21.46 -14.37
C ARG A 311 5.24 -22.92 -14.38
N ASP A 312 4.92 -23.47 -13.20
CA ASP A 312 4.72 -24.90 -12.99
C ASP A 312 3.24 -25.23 -12.77
N ARG A 313 2.37 -24.55 -13.53
CA ARG A 313 0.91 -24.62 -13.36
C ARG A 313 0.26 -25.36 -14.52
N THR A 314 -0.67 -26.24 -14.18
CA THR A 314 -1.34 -27.13 -15.15
C THR A 314 -2.80 -26.76 -15.41
N ASP A 315 -3.38 -25.88 -14.59
CA ASP A 315 -4.71 -25.32 -14.84
C ASP A 315 -4.72 -24.41 -16.08
N PHE A 316 -5.91 -24.11 -16.62
CA PHE A 316 -6.06 -23.37 -17.88
C PHE A 316 -5.38 -22.00 -17.85
N GLU A 317 -5.56 -21.23 -16.77
CA GLU A 317 -4.88 -19.95 -16.59
C GLU A 317 -3.36 -20.16 -16.45
N GLY A 318 -2.96 -21.17 -15.69
CA GLY A 318 -1.59 -21.58 -15.48
C GLY A 318 -0.81 -21.89 -16.76
N LYS A 319 -1.42 -22.61 -17.72
CA LYS A 319 -0.78 -22.91 -19.01
C LYS A 319 -0.47 -21.65 -19.80
N LYS A 320 -1.44 -20.73 -19.91
CA LYS A 320 -1.24 -19.45 -20.60
C LYS A 320 -0.17 -18.58 -19.91
N GLU A 321 -0.10 -18.60 -18.58
CA GLU A 321 0.97 -17.89 -17.85
C GLU A 321 2.35 -18.54 -18.02
N LYS A 322 2.39 -19.87 -18.13
CA LYS A 322 3.63 -20.61 -18.38
C LYS A 322 4.26 -20.21 -19.71
N ASP A 323 3.48 -20.15 -20.78
CA ASP A 323 4.02 -19.79 -22.10
C ASP A 323 4.62 -18.37 -22.09
N LEU A 324 3.97 -17.42 -21.40
CA LEU A 324 4.50 -16.06 -21.19
C LEU A 324 5.78 -16.06 -20.36
N THR A 325 5.84 -16.86 -19.30
CA THR A 325 7.04 -17.03 -18.45
C THR A 325 8.20 -17.62 -19.25
N ASP A 326 7.94 -18.64 -20.06
CA ASP A 326 8.98 -19.31 -20.86
C ASP A 326 9.54 -18.36 -21.94
N ALA A 327 8.73 -17.45 -22.48
CA ALA A 327 9.19 -16.40 -23.37
C ALA A 327 10.08 -15.37 -22.66
N LEU A 328 9.70 -14.96 -21.43
CA LEU A 328 10.50 -14.04 -20.61
C LEU A 328 11.85 -14.67 -20.22
N ASP A 329 11.87 -15.93 -19.81
CA ASP A 329 13.13 -16.61 -19.44
C ASP A 329 14.11 -16.69 -20.61
N LYS A 330 13.60 -16.88 -21.84
CA LYS A 330 14.42 -16.88 -23.07
C LYS A 330 14.93 -15.49 -23.45
N LEU A 331 14.40 -14.41 -22.86
CA LEU A 331 14.82 -13.04 -23.19
C LEU A 331 16.27 -12.77 -22.77
N GLU A 332 16.76 -13.39 -21.70
CA GLU A 332 18.15 -13.24 -21.21
C GLU A 332 19.22 -13.66 -22.24
N THR A 333 18.87 -14.58 -23.16
CA THR A 333 19.82 -15.04 -24.20
C THR A 333 20.00 -14.01 -25.30
N ARG A 334 19.06 -13.06 -25.43
CA ARG A 334 19.06 -12.01 -26.45
C ARG A 334 19.51 -10.65 -25.90
N HIS A 335 19.31 -10.42 -24.60
CA HIS A 335 19.74 -9.19 -23.93
C HIS A 335 20.71 -9.50 -22.79
N PRO A 336 22.03 -9.33 -23.01
CA PRO A 336 23.02 -9.70 -22.01
C PRO A 336 22.96 -8.82 -20.76
N ASN A 337 22.51 -7.57 -20.88
CA ASN A 337 22.31 -6.61 -19.79
C ASN A 337 21.05 -6.86 -18.91
N LEU A 338 20.30 -7.93 -19.18
CA LEU A 338 19.09 -8.31 -18.46
C LEU A 338 19.30 -9.59 -17.63
N VAL A 339 18.69 -9.63 -16.45
CA VAL A 339 18.45 -10.86 -15.69
C VAL A 339 16.94 -10.98 -15.38
N VAL A 340 16.35 -12.14 -15.67
CA VAL A 340 14.95 -12.51 -15.44
C VAL A 340 14.91 -13.59 -14.36
N ILE A 341 14.14 -13.33 -13.30
CA ILE A 341 14.03 -14.26 -12.17
C ILE A 341 12.57 -14.54 -11.89
N THR A 342 12.17 -15.79 -12.05
CA THR A 342 10.80 -16.22 -11.77
C THR A 342 10.68 -16.66 -10.32
N LEU A 343 9.75 -16.04 -9.58
CA LEU A 343 9.55 -16.28 -8.15
C LEU A 343 8.10 -16.72 -7.83
N PRO A 344 7.92 -17.61 -6.84
CA PRO A 344 6.61 -18.09 -6.45
C PRO A 344 5.72 -16.97 -5.94
N ALA A 345 4.43 -17.07 -6.19
CA ALA A 345 3.58 -15.90 -6.03
C ALA A 345 2.23 -16.12 -5.32
N ASP A 346 1.46 -17.17 -5.66
CA ASP A 346 0.14 -17.42 -5.04
C ASP A 346 -0.34 -18.89 -5.05
N LYS A 347 0.51 -19.83 -5.49
CA LYS A 347 0.25 -21.28 -5.51
C LYS A 347 1.36 -22.04 -4.76
N GLY A 348 1.24 -23.36 -4.63
CA GLY A 348 2.18 -24.16 -3.85
C GLY A 348 2.28 -23.68 -2.41
N LEU A 349 3.49 -23.39 -1.94
CA LEU A 349 3.76 -22.81 -0.61
C LEU A 349 3.12 -21.42 -0.39
N MET A 350 2.77 -20.72 -1.47
CA MET A 350 2.11 -19.41 -1.44
C MET A 350 0.58 -19.51 -1.56
N HIS A 351 0.00 -20.71 -1.48
CA HIS A 351 -1.45 -20.85 -1.61
C HIS A 351 -2.18 -20.18 -0.43
N GLN A 352 -3.31 -19.50 -0.71
CA GLN A 352 -4.06 -18.75 0.29
C GLN A 352 -4.54 -19.61 1.48
N SER A 353 -4.77 -20.91 1.27
CA SER A 353 -5.20 -21.80 2.37
C SER A 353 -4.17 -21.92 3.49
N GLU A 354 -2.88 -21.80 3.18
CA GLU A 354 -1.79 -22.03 4.15
C GLU A 354 -1.85 -21.00 5.29
N LEU A 355 -2.25 -19.76 5.00
CA LEU A 355 -2.35 -18.69 6.01
C LEU A 355 -3.35 -18.97 7.13
N PHE A 356 -4.30 -19.88 6.89
CA PHE A 356 -5.34 -20.25 7.86
C PHE A 356 -5.04 -21.57 8.59
N LYS A 357 -3.92 -22.23 8.29
CA LYS A 357 -3.47 -23.45 8.95
C LYS A 357 -2.46 -23.06 10.03
N THR A 358 -2.97 -22.90 11.25
CA THR A 358 -2.25 -22.35 12.42
C THR A 358 -2.10 -23.35 13.55
N THR A 359 -2.58 -24.58 13.36
CA THR A 359 -2.57 -25.65 14.37
C THR A 359 -1.84 -26.89 13.89
N ASP A 360 -1.54 -27.01 12.60
CA ASP A 360 -0.72 -28.08 12.09
C ASP A 360 0.74 -27.91 12.51
N GLN A 361 1.48 -29.01 12.54
CA GLN A 361 2.88 -29.01 12.93
C GLN A 361 3.70 -29.58 11.77
N GLN A 362 4.66 -28.79 11.30
CA GLN A 362 5.66 -29.15 10.31
C GLN A 362 7.01 -29.24 11.00
N ASP A 363 7.87 -30.14 10.51
CA ASP A 363 9.25 -30.24 10.99
C ASP A 363 10.11 -29.10 10.41
N TYR A 364 10.98 -28.52 11.24
CA TYR A 364 11.88 -27.45 10.84
C TYR A 364 12.83 -27.89 9.73
N THR A 365 13.52 -29.02 9.94
CA THR A 365 14.59 -29.52 9.07
C THR A 365 14.01 -29.90 7.71
N GLU A 366 12.90 -30.64 7.69
CA GLU A 366 12.21 -30.98 6.44
C GLU A 366 11.76 -29.74 5.68
N THR A 367 11.27 -28.71 6.38
CA THR A 367 10.83 -27.46 5.75
C THR A 367 12.02 -26.67 5.20
N PHE A 368 13.11 -26.58 5.96
CA PHE A 368 14.34 -25.92 5.55
C PHE A 368 14.92 -26.58 4.30
N ASP A 369 15.01 -27.91 4.30
CA ASP A 369 15.51 -28.70 3.16
C ASP A 369 14.62 -28.55 1.93
N GLU A 370 13.30 -28.52 2.09
CA GLU A 370 12.38 -28.29 0.99
C GLU A 370 12.58 -26.89 0.38
N PHE A 371 12.76 -25.85 1.21
CA PHE A 371 13.07 -24.51 0.73
C PHE A 371 14.38 -24.47 -0.05
N LEU A 372 15.42 -25.13 0.45
CA LEU A 372 16.72 -25.21 -0.21
C LEU A 372 16.61 -25.93 -1.56
N LYS A 373 15.91 -27.07 -1.61
CA LYS A 373 15.67 -27.83 -2.84
C LYS A 373 14.94 -26.99 -3.89
N ILE A 374 13.86 -26.30 -3.49
CA ILE A 374 13.13 -25.40 -4.41
C ILE A 374 14.04 -24.28 -4.90
N ALA A 375 14.79 -23.61 -4.02
CA ALA A 375 15.67 -22.50 -4.38
C ALA A 375 16.82 -22.91 -5.31
N ARG A 376 17.31 -24.15 -5.20
CA ARG A 376 18.32 -24.74 -6.09
C ARG A 376 17.74 -25.25 -7.42
N GLY A 377 16.42 -25.22 -7.59
CA GLY A 377 15.76 -25.80 -8.77
C GLY A 377 15.80 -27.33 -8.81
N ASP A 378 15.93 -27.98 -7.64
CA ASP A 378 15.95 -29.43 -7.53
C ASP A 378 14.57 -30.02 -7.88
N LYS A 379 14.56 -30.97 -8.82
CA LYS A 379 13.34 -31.65 -9.27
C LYS A 379 12.74 -32.55 -8.18
N THR A 380 13.54 -32.99 -7.21
CA THR A 380 13.12 -33.88 -6.11
C THR A 380 12.38 -33.19 -4.95
N ALA A 381 12.27 -31.85 -4.97
CA ALA A 381 11.45 -31.12 -4.00
C ALA A 381 10.00 -31.66 -3.98
N LYS A 382 9.43 -31.83 -2.77
CA LYS A 382 8.12 -32.43 -2.52
C LYS A 382 6.98 -31.65 -3.19
N ASN A 383 7.08 -30.31 -3.25
CA ASN A 383 6.04 -29.47 -3.83
C ASN A 383 6.07 -29.50 -5.37
N THR A 384 4.93 -29.77 -6.00
CA THR A 384 4.81 -29.83 -7.46
C THR A 384 4.75 -28.45 -8.12
N THR A 385 4.12 -27.46 -7.47
CA THR A 385 4.05 -26.08 -7.96
C THR A 385 5.09 -25.24 -7.23
N LYS A 386 6.23 -25.04 -7.89
CA LYS A 386 7.37 -24.31 -7.33
C LYS A 386 7.36 -22.86 -7.78
N ASP A 387 7.05 -22.60 -9.04
CA ASP A 387 7.06 -21.26 -9.65
C ASP A 387 8.40 -20.53 -9.39
N PHE A 388 9.51 -21.28 -9.38
CA PHE A 388 10.84 -20.76 -9.04
C PHE A 388 11.84 -21.11 -10.13
N TYR A 389 12.48 -20.09 -10.71
CA TYR A 389 13.53 -20.29 -11.71
C TYR A 389 14.53 -19.13 -11.74
N ILE A 390 15.81 -19.50 -11.75
CA ILE A 390 16.95 -18.62 -12.00
C ILE A 390 17.84 -19.36 -13.00
N SER A 391 18.15 -18.72 -14.13
CA SER A 391 18.97 -19.31 -15.19
C SER A 391 20.39 -19.64 -14.69
N ALA A 392 21.08 -20.61 -15.30
CA ALA A 392 22.45 -20.94 -14.92
C ALA A 392 23.40 -19.73 -15.04
N LYS A 393 23.20 -18.91 -16.09
CA LYS A 393 23.93 -17.65 -16.29
C LYS A 393 23.69 -16.69 -15.13
N ALA A 394 22.43 -16.45 -14.76
CA ALA A 394 22.10 -15.58 -13.64
C ALA A 394 22.65 -16.13 -12.31
N ARG A 395 22.54 -17.45 -12.06
CA ARG A 395 23.12 -18.09 -10.86
C ARG A 395 24.62 -17.82 -10.73
N ALA A 396 25.38 -17.97 -11.82
CA ALA A 396 26.82 -17.70 -11.82
C ALA A 396 27.19 -16.22 -11.54
N LEU A 397 26.29 -15.28 -11.87
CA LEU A 397 26.46 -13.86 -11.53
C LEU A 397 26.07 -13.55 -10.08
N ILE A 398 25.05 -14.24 -9.56
CA ILE A 398 24.48 -13.99 -8.24
C ILE A 398 25.30 -14.66 -7.13
N PHE A 399 25.65 -15.93 -7.31
CA PHE A 399 26.22 -16.77 -6.26
C PHE A 399 27.69 -17.09 -6.52
N ARG A 400 28.50 -17.10 -5.45
CA ARG A 400 29.87 -17.65 -5.45
C ARG A 400 29.85 -19.08 -4.93
N ASP A 401 29.17 -19.26 -3.79
CA ASP A 401 28.83 -20.57 -3.23
C ASP A 401 27.31 -20.61 -3.06
N GLU A 402 26.64 -21.12 -4.07
CA GLU A 402 25.17 -21.11 -4.12
C GLU A 402 24.55 -21.81 -2.92
N GLU A 403 25.09 -22.95 -2.51
CA GLU A 403 24.47 -23.74 -1.44
C GLU A 403 24.58 -23.02 -0.09
N GLU A 404 25.78 -22.55 0.27
CA GLU A 404 25.99 -21.87 1.54
C GLU A 404 25.30 -20.50 1.60
N GLU A 405 25.30 -19.76 0.49
CA GLU A 405 24.59 -18.48 0.41
C GLU A 405 23.08 -18.67 0.54
N LEU A 406 22.49 -19.66 -0.14
CA LEU A 406 21.06 -19.97 -0.03
C LEU A 406 20.70 -20.45 1.38
N LYS A 407 21.46 -21.38 1.99
CA LYS A 407 21.26 -21.82 3.38
C LYS A 407 21.24 -20.64 4.34
N ASN A 408 22.20 -19.73 4.22
CA ASN A 408 22.29 -18.52 5.05
C ASN A 408 21.09 -17.58 4.86
N LEU A 409 20.65 -17.37 3.61
CA LEU A 409 19.48 -16.54 3.32
C LEU A 409 18.18 -17.15 3.87
N ILE A 410 18.02 -18.47 3.76
CA ILE A 410 16.88 -19.22 4.32
C ILE A 410 16.91 -19.12 5.85
N LYS A 411 18.05 -19.43 6.49
CA LYS A 411 18.22 -19.33 7.96
C LYS A 411 17.87 -17.93 8.47
N LYS A 412 18.37 -16.88 7.80
CA LYS A 412 18.02 -15.48 8.10
C LYS A 412 16.53 -15.17 7.93
N SER A 413 15.81 -15.92 7.12
CA SER A 413 14.36 -15.77 6.94
C SER A 413 13.59 -16.40 8.09
N PHE A 414 13.98 -17.60 8.53
CA PHE A 414 13.44 -18.22 9.75
C PHE A 414 13.65 -17.32 10.97
N THR A 415 14.88 -16.83 11.17
CA THR A 415 15.19 -15.92 12.28
C THR A 415 14.39 -14.63 12.22
N ALA A 416 14.16 -14.05 11.03
CA ALA A 416 13.37 -12.83 10.89
C ALA A 416 11.91 -13.02 11.32
N MET A 417 11.35 -14.22 11.12
CA MET A 417 9.99 -14.59 11.52
C MET A 417 9.90 -15.18 12.94
N GLY A 418 11.02 -15.22 13.68
CA GLY A 418 11.07 -15.70 15.07
C GLY A 418 10.98 -17.21 15.24
N ILE A 419 11.37 -17.98 14.22
CA ILE A 419 11.35 -19.45 14.27
C ILE A 419 12.77 -19.95 14.47
N LYS A 420 13.00 -20.74 15.52
CA LYS A 420 14.31 -21.30 15.85
C LYS A 420 14.47 -22.70 15.28
N GLU A 421 15.73 -23.09 15.10
CA GLU A 421 16.09 -24.44 14.69
C GLU A 421 15.61 -25.47 15.74
N GLY A 422 14.97 -26.53 15.27
CA GLY A 422 14.36 -27.57 16.12
C GLY A 422 12.93 -27.28 16.60
N GLU A 423 12.39 -26.08 16.41
CA GLU A 423 10.99 -25.78 16.70
C GLU A 423 10.06 -26.28 15.58
N SER A 424 8.90 -26.83 15.94
CA SER A 424 7.87 -27.11 14.94
C SER A 424 7.21 -25.81 14.47
N LEU A 425 6.76 -25.79 13.22
CA LEU A 425 6.11 -24.62 12.63
C LEU A 425 4.80 -24.98 11.94
N THR A 426 3.86 -24.06 11.99
CA THR A 426 2.58 -24.17 11.28
C THR A 426 2.74 -23.92 9.79
N SER A 427 1.78 -24.35 8.98
CA SER A 427 1.77 -24.00 7.55
C SER A 427 1.71 -22.48 7.31
N ALA A 428 1.04 -21.71 8.19
CA ALA A 428 1.03 -20.25 8.13
C ALA A 428 2.43 -19.65 8.38
N GLN A 429 3.17 -20.16 9.37
CA GLN A 429 4.56 -19.76 9.64
C GLN A 429 5.47 -20.16 8.48
N ARG A 430 5.33 -21.38 7.94
CA ARG A 430 6.07 -21.84 6.75
C ARG A 430 5.86 -20.89 5.56
N GLN A 431 4.62 -20.49 5.29
CA GLN A 431 4.32 -19.52 4.24
C GLN A 431 4.98 -18.16 4.52
N ALA A 432 4.92 -17.65 5.75
CA ALA A 432 5.56 -16.38 6.10
C ALA A 432 7.08 -16.40 5.88
N VAL A 433 7.76 -17.49 6.27
CA VAL A 433 9.21 -17.64 6.03
C VAL A 433 9.51 -17.68 4.53
N TRP A 434 8.78 -18.48 3.76
CA TRP A 434 8.99 -18.59 2.32
C TRP A 434 8.72 -17.27 1.58
N PHE A 435 7.66 -16.55 2.00
CA PHE A 435 7.36 -15.21 1.49
C PHE A 435 8.48 -14.23 1.81
N HIS A 436 8.97 -14.20 3.05
CA HIS A 436 10.09 -13.33 3.43
C HIS A 436 11.39 -13.66 2.68
N PHE A 437 11.69 -14.95 2.53
CA PHE A 437 12.85 -15.42 1.78
C PHE A 437 12.80 -14.94 0.32
N THR A 438 11.71 -15.26 -0.39
CA THR A 438 11.58 -15.00 -1.83
C THR A 438 11.35 -13.53 -2.14
N LYS A 439 10.61 -12.78 -1.31
CA LYS A 439 10.25 -11.39 -1.60
C LYS A 439 11.24 -10.38 -1.05
N TYR A 440 12.04 -10.75 -0.06
CA TYR A 440 13.03 -9.85 0.53
C TYR A 440 14.45 -10.40 0.57
N LYS A 441 14.75 -11.50 1.28
CA LYS A 441 16.15 -11.91 1.52
C LYS A 441 16.88 -12.25 0.23
N LEU A 442 16.30 -13.12 -0.60
CA LEU A 442 16.85 -13.50 -1.90
C LEU A 442 16.85 -12.31 -2.88
N THR A 443 15.72 -11.60 -3.01
CA THR A 443 15.59 -10.40 -3.85
C THR A 443 16.65 -9.34 -3.55
N ASN A 444 16.82 -9.00 -2.27
CA ASN A 444 17.81 -7.99 -1.86
C ASN A 444 19.24 -8.50 -2.05
N HIS A 445 19.50 -9.81 -1.91
CA HIS A 445 20.80 -10.38 -2.22
C HIS A 445 21.12 -10.27 -3.71
N ILE A 446 20.18 -10.65 -4.58
CA ILE A 446 20.29 -10.52 -6.05
C ILE A 446 20.58 -9.07 -6.44
N LEU A 447 19.76 -8.12 -5.98
CA LEU A 447 19.91 -6.71 -6.35
C LEU A 447 21.24 -6.12 -5.85
N LYS A 448 21.73 -6.55 -4.69
CA LYS A 448 23.06 -6.14 -4.21
C LYS A 448 24.21 -6.72 -5.02
N ARG A 449 24.08 -7.97 -5.49
CA ARG A 449 25.13 -8.64 -6.24
C ARG A 449 25.23 -8.13 -7.67
N LEU A 450 24.08 -8.00 -8.33
CA LEU A 450 23.98 -7.58 -9.72
C LEU A 450 24.12 -6.06 -9.89
N ASP A 451 23.78 -5.30 -8.83
CA ASP A 451 23.86 -3.84 -8.79
C ASP A 451 23.26 -3.17 -10.06
N PRO A 452 21.99 -3.45 -10.40
CA PRO A 452 21.40 -2.96 -11.64
C PRO A 452 21.08 -1.46 -11.58
N ASN A 453 20.86 -0.85 -12.74
CA ASN A 453 20.32 0.52 -12.80
C ASN A 453 18.83 0.52 -12.46
N SER A 454 18.10 -0.54 -12.82
CA SER A 454 16.67 -0.61 -12.61
C SER A 454 16.14 -2.01 -12.29
N VAL A 455 14.92 -2.06 -11.74
CA VAL A 455 14.22 -3.29 -11.37
C VAL A 455 12.71 -3.14 -11.59
N ASN A 456 12.01 -4.23 -11.82
CA ASN A 456 10.56 -4.29 -11.68
C ASN A 456 10.09 -5.62 -11.07
N PHE A 457 8.92 -5.58 -10.42
CA PHE A 457 8.22 -6.76 -9.89
C PHE A 457 6.94 -6.97 -10.68
N SER A 458 6.98 -7.90 -11.62
CA SER A 458 5.92 -8.08 -12.61
C SER A 458 5.03 -9.27 -12.31
N CYS A 459 3.76 -9.14 -12.65
CA CYS A 459 2.83 -10.23 -12.95
C CYS A 459 2.08 -9.81 -14.22
N LYS A 460 0.86 -10.29 -14.49
CA LYS A 460 0.09 -9.82 -15.68
C LYS A 460 0.05 -8.29 -15.77
N ASP A 461 -0.41 -7.66 -14.70
CA ASP A 461 -0.55 -6.20 -14.63
C ASP A 461 0.34 -5.57 -13.54
N ALA A 462 1.29 -6.29 -12.94
CA ALA A 462 2.11 -5.79 -11.83
C ALA A 462 1.32 -5.13 -10.66
N ILE A 463 0.06 -5.53 -10.44
CA ILE A 463 -0.80 -5.02 -9.35
C ILE A 463 -0.93 -6.01 -8.20
N ASP A 464 -1.24 -7.26 -8.51
CA ASP A 464 -1.63 -8.28 -7.54
C ASP A 464 -0.35 -8.93 -6.96
N ARG A 465 0.09 -10.05 -7.53
CA ARG A 465 1.33 -10.75 -7.17
C ARG A 465 2.59 -9.87 -7.25
N GLY A 466 2.73 -9.10 -8.33
CA GLY A 466 3.85 -8.18 -8.53
C GLY A 466 3.80 -7.00 -7.55
N GLY A 467 2.61 -6.42 -7.33
CA GLY A 467 2.44 -5.29 -6.43
C GLY A 467 2.72 -5.67 -4.97
N VAL A 468 2.27 -6.84 -4.51
CA VAL A 468 2.56 -7.31 -3.15
C VAL A 468 4.04 -7.64 -2.95
N SER A 469 4.71 -8.19 -3.97
CA SER A 469 6.15 -8.47 -3.94
C SER A 469 6.97 -7.19 -3.80
N SER A 470 6.62 -6.17 -4.60
CA SER A 470 7.21 -4.83 -4.53
C SER A 470 6.93 -4.16 -3.19
N ALA A 471 5.68 -4.10 -2.73
CA ALA A 471 5.31 -3.44 -1.48
C ALA A 471 6.06 -4.04 -0.28
N TYR A 472 6.17 -5.36 -0.21
CA TYR A 472 6.90 -6.03 0.85
C TYR A 472 8.42 -5.84 0.76
N TYR A 473 9.01 -5.94 -0.44
CA TYR A 473 10.42 -5.66 -0.64
C TYR A 473 10.79 -4.25 -0.14
N ASN A 474 10.00 -3.25 -0.54
CA ASN A 474 10.21 -1.85 -0.16
C ASN A 474 10.00 -1.62 1.34
N LEU A 475 8.97 -2.22 1.95
CA LEU A 475 8.77 -2.18 3.41
C LEU A 475 10.02 -2.69 4.15
N MET A 476 10.50 -3.89 3.82
CA MET A 476 11.64 -4.49 4.50
C MET A 476 12.97 -3.78 4.16
N LYS A 477 13.12 -3.25 2.94
CA LYS A 477 14.30 -2.50 2.53
C LYS A 477 14.41 -1.18 3.26
N SER A 478 13.31 -0.43 3.35
CA SER A 478 13.20 0.87 4.04
C SER A 478 13.61 0.75 5.52
N ILE A 479 13.10 -0.26 6.23
CA ILE A 479 13.46 -0.60 7.62
C ILE A 479 14.97 -0.86 7.73
N LYS A 480 15.54 -1.65 6.80
CA LYS A 480 16.96 -2.03 6.86
C LYS A 480 17.91 -0.87 6.61
N VAL A 481 17.48 0.15 5.87
CA VAL A 481 18.30 1.34 5.58
C VAL A 481 18.06 2.49 6.55
N GLY A 482 17.21 2.30 7.57
CA GLY A 482 16.96 3.30 8.62
C GLY A 482 15.99 4.42 8.24
N ILE A 483 15.30 4.30 7.09
CA ILE A 483 14.26 5.23 6.63
C ILE A 483 13.02 4.38 6.34
N PRO A 484 12.29 3.90 7.37
CA PRO A 484 11.11 3.06 7.16
C PRO A 484 10.03 3.79 6.35
N LEU A 485 9.27 3.04 5.56
CA LEU A 485 8.09 3.59 4.88
C LEU A 485 7.09 4.13 5.89
N THR A 486 6.41 5.22 5.53
CA THR A 486 5.20 5.65 6.24
C THR A 486 4.02 4.72 5.91
N ARG A 487 2.96 4.78 6.73
CA ARG A 487 1.70 4.07 6.43
C ARG A 487 1.16 4.45 5.06
N GLU A 488 1.18 5.74 4.72
CA GLU A 488 0.68 6.23 3.42
C GLU A 488 1.50 5.67 2.24
N GLU A 489 2.83 5.63 2.34
CA GLU A 489 3.67 5.05 1.29
C GLU A 489 3.41 3.56 1.11
N PHE A 490 3.18 2.84 2.20
CA PHE A 490 2.87 1.41 2.15
C PHE A 490 1.48 1.15 1.56
N GLU A 491 0.47 1.92 1.96
CA GLU A 491 -0.89 1.82 1.41
C GLU A 491 -0.94 2.24 -0.06
N ARG A 492 -0.19 3.27 -0.46
CA ARG A 492 0.02 3.64 -1.88
C ARG A 492 0.61 2.47 -2.66
N ALA A 493 1.66 1.84 -2.13
CA ALA A 493 2.30 0.71 -2.77
C ALA A 493 1.36 -0.50 -2.98
N LEU A 494 0.40 -0.69 -2.07
CA LEU A 494 -0.58 -1.77 -2.14
C LEU A 494 -1.78 -1.43 -3.03
N HIS A 495 -2.34 -0.22 -2.93
CA HIS A 495 -3.69 0.08 -3.45
C HIS A 495 -3.72 0.96 -4.70
N ALA A 496 -2.69 1.77 -4.96
CA ALA A 496 -2.70 2.69 -6.09
C ALA A 496 -2.72 1.94 -7.43
N ALA A 497 -1.81 0.97 -7.62
CA ALA A 497 -1.71 0.25 -8.88
C ALA A 497 -2.95 -0.63 -9.19
N PRO A 498 -3.51 -1.41 -8.24
CA PRO A 498 -4.79 -2.09 -8.47
C PRO A 498 -5.94 -1.13 -8.85
N THR A 499 -5.95 0.07 -8.28
CA THR A 499 -6.96 1.09 -8.57
C THR A 499 -6.79 1.63 -9.98
N LEU A 500 -5.57 2.00 -10.33
CA LEU A 500 -5.17 2.49 -11.65
C LEU A 500 -5.62 1.54 -12.77
N VAL A 501 -5.40 0.22 -12.58
CA VAL A 501 -5.62 -0.77 -13.64
C VAL A 501 -7.03 -1.35 -13.62
N LYS A 502 -7.63 -1.55 -12.43
CA LYS A 502 -8.86 -2.33 -12.26
C LYS A 502 -9.95 -1.64 -11.41
N ALA A 503 -9.77 -0.37 -11.06
CA ALA A 503 -10.68 0.40 -10.17
C ALA A 503 -11.07 -0.36 -8.89
N ARG A 504 -10.10 -1.04 -8.27
CA ARG A 504 -10.29 -1.78 -7.01
C ARG A 504 -9.05 -1.69 -6.15
N GLY A 505 -9.19 -1.96 -4.85
CA GLY A 505 -8.03 -2.19 -3.97
C GLY A 505 -7.30 -3.50 -4.25
N MET A 506 -6.19 -3.70 -3.55
CA MET A 506 -5.50 -4.99 -3.49
C MET A 506 -6.48 -6.08 -3.06
N ASN A 507 -6.48 -7.19 -3.79
CA ASN A 507 -7.39 -8.31 -3.53
C ASN A 507 -6.91 -9.16 -2.34
N HIS A 508 -7.29 -10.44 -2.33
CA HIS A 508 -6.85 -11.42 -1.34
C HIS A 508 -5.33 -11.54 -1.10
N HIS A 509 -4.46 -11.09 -2.01
CA HIS A 509 -3.00 -11.10 -1.78
C HIS A 509 -2.58 -10.21 -0.59
N SER A 510 -3.38 -9.21 -0.20
CA SER A 510 -3.20 -8.45 1.04
C SER A 510 -3.11 -9.35 2.29
N LYS A 511 -3.75 -10.53 2.26
CA LYS A 511 -3.73 -11.47 3.38
C LYS A 511 -2.41 -12.23 3.51
N MET A 512 -1.68 -12.45 2.40
CA MET A 512 -0.37 -13.11 2.43
C MET A 512 0.71 -12.17 2.98
N ILE A 513 0.70 -10.91 2.54
CA ILE A 513 1.59 -9.90 3.11
C ILE A 513 1.23 -9.66 4.59
N TRP A 514 -0.06 -9.61 4.93
CA TRP A 514 -0.49 -9.54 6.33
C TRP A 514 0.09 -10.66 7.18
N ASN A 515 0.01 -11.92 6.73
CA ASN A 515 0.54 -13.07 7.49
C ASN A 515 2.05 -12.96 7.74
N THR A 516 2.79 -12.46 6.75
CA THR A 516 4.24 -12.28 6.87
C THR A 516 4.60 -11.09 7.76
N VAL A 517 3.84 -9.98 7.66
CA VAL A 517 4.00 -8.80 8.52
C VAL A 517 3.65 -9.14 9.97
N ASP A 518 2.59 -9.92 10.22
CA ASP A 518 2.22 -10.43 11.55
C ASP A 518 3.38 -11.21 12.18
N ALA A 519 3.90 -12.22 11.48
CA ALA A 519 5.04 -13.01 11.96
C ALA A 519 6.29 -12.14 12.24
N TYR A 520 6.60 -11.20 11.35
CA TYR A 520 7.71 -10.27 11.53
C TYR A 520 7.52 -9.36 12.75
N ILE A 521 6.32 -8.78 12.92
CA ILE A 521 6.01 -7.91 14.06
C ILE A 521 6.13 -8.68 15.36
N ASN A 522 5.61 -9.91 15.42
CA ASN A 522 5.62 -10.69 16.65
C ASN A 522 7.04 -10.98 17.15
N ASN A 523 7.97 -11.26 16.22
CA ASN A 523 9.38 -11.46 16.56
C ASN A 523 10.12 -10.15 16.90
N ASN A 524 9.64 -9.00 16.41
CA ASN A 524 10.31 -7.71 16.54
C ASN A 524 9.48 -6.69 17.33
N PHE A 525 8.53 -7.15 18.14
CA PHE A 525 7.45 -6.33 18.68
C PHE A 525 7.96 -5.11 19.46
N ASP A 526 8.83 -5.34 20.45
CA ASP A 526 9.39 -4.29 21.29
C ASP A 526 10.14 -3.24 20.45
N SER A 527 10.91 -3.68 19.45
CA SER A 527 11.68 -2.77 18.58
C SER A 527 10.81 -1.94 17.64
N ILE A 528 9.66 -2.46 17.21
CA ILE A 528 8.72 -1.77 16.32
C ILE A 528 7.86 -0.80 17.12
N MET A 529 7.42 -1.24 18.29
CA MET A 529 6.59 -0.44 19.20
C MET A 529 7.33 0.80 19.70
N ASN A 530 8.61 0.65 20.03
CA ASN A 530 9.43 1.75 20.55
C ASN A 530 10.03 2.66 19.44
N ASP A 531 9.74 2.38 18.16
CA ASP A 531 10.12 3.23 17.03
C ASP A 531 8.87 3.89 16.44
N GLU A 532 8.69 5.18 16.70
CA GLU A 532 7.54 5.98 16.23
C GLU A 532 7.33 5.85 14.71
N LYS A 533 8.40 5.71 13.93
CA LYS A 533 8.33 5.58 12.46
C LYS A 533 7.85 4.20 12.01
N ARG A 534 7.80 3.21 12.89
CA ARG A 534 7.39 1.82 12.60
C ARG A 534 6.15 1.39 13.38
N ALA A 535 5.81 2.07 14.46
CA ALA A 535 4.69 1.72 15.34
C ALA A 535 3.35 1.58 14.58
N TRP A 536 3.16 2.34 13.50
CA TRP A 536 1.99 2.22 12.62
C TRP A 536 1.78 0.80 12.05
N MET A 537 2.84 -0.01 11.92
CA MET A 537 2.75 -1.39 11.42
C MET A 537 1.91 -2.29 12.35
N ILE A 538 1.96 -2.05 13.66
CA ILE A 538 1.15 -2.77 14.66
C ILE A 538 -0.33 -2.45 14.43
N GLU A 539 -0.66 -1.17 14.29
CA GLU A 539 -2.02 -0.73 13.97
C GLU A 539 -2.48 -1.33 12.63
N TRP A 540 -1.66 -1.21 11.59
CA TRP A 540 -1.99 -1.74 10.26
C TRP A 540 -2.29 -3.24 10.29
N ARG A 541 -1.48 -4.03 11.00
CA ARG A 541 -1.72 -5.47 11.21
C ARG A 541 -3.06 -5.70 11.91
N ASP A 542 -3.34 -4.98 12.99
CA ASP A 542 -4.54 -5.20 13.79
C ASP A 542 -5.81 -4.83 13.00
N LEU A 543 -5.77 -3.71 12.24
CA LEU A 543 -6.90 -3.25 11.43
C LEU A 543 -7.18 -4.10 10.19
N ASN A 544 -6.14 -4.70 9.60
CA ASN A 544 -6.25 -5.53 8.39
C ASN A 544 -6.33 -7.04 8.71
N CYS A 545 -6.53 -7.42 9.97
CA CYS A 545 -6.55 -8.82 10.38
C CYS A 545 -7.64 -9.64 9.65
N PRO A 546 -7.28 -10.73 8.94
CA PRO A 546 -8.27 -11.62 8.34
C PRO A 546 -9.22 -12.17 9.39
N HIS A 547 -10.53 -12.15 9.11
CA HIS A 547 -11.57 -12.55 10.07
C HIS A 547 -11.29 -13.89 10.79
N LYS A 548 -10.75 -14.90 10.08
CA LYS A 548 -10.42 -16.21 10.65
C LYS A 548 -9.25 -16.18 11.66
N ARG A 549 -8.37 -15.17 11.62
CA ARG A 549 -7.18 -15.02 12.47
C ARG A 549 -7.41 -14.08 13.67
N VAL A 550 -8.53 -13.35 13.69
CA VAL A 550 -8.82 -12.34 14.72
C VAL A 550 -8.79 -12.91 16.14
N GLY A 551 -9.27 -14.14 16.35
CA GLY A 551 -9.28 -14.74 17.68
C GLY A 551 -7.88 -14.99 18.25
N GLU A 552 -6.97 -15.50 17.42
CA GLU A 552 -5.57 -15.74 17.79
C GLU A 552 -4.85 -14.41 18.02
N LEU A 553 -5.00 -13.45 17.10
CA LEU A 553 -4.36 -12.15 17.23
C LEU A 553 -4.86 -11.40 18.47
N LEU A 554 -6.17 -11.44 18.76
CA LEU A 554 -6.72 -10.78 19.95
C LEU A 554 -6.05 -11.29 21.23
N GLY A 555 -5.86 -12.61 21.36
CA GLY A 555 -5.16 -13.20 22.51
C GLY A 555 -3.73 -12.73 22.63
N LEU A 556 -2.98 -12.74 21.52
CA LEU A 556 -1.61 -12.25 21.49
C LEU A 556 -1.53 -10.75 21.85
N ARG A 557 -2.43 -9.94 21.30
CA ARG A 557 -2.49 -8.50 21.60
C ARG A 557 -2.81 -8.23 23.06
N LEU A 558 -3.68 -9.01 23.69
CA LEU A 558 -3.96 -8.83 25.13
C LEU A 558 -2.68 -8.96 25.96
N SER A 559 -1.84 -9.95 25.66
CA SER A 559 -0.55 -10.11 26.34
C SER A 559 0.42 -8.97 26.03
N GLN A 560 0.50 -8.54 24.77
CA GLN A 560 1.37 -7.44 24.36
C GLN A 560 0.96 -6.10 24.99
N VAL A 561 -0.34 -5.80 25.02
CA VAL A 561 -0.87 -4.56 25.63
C VAL A 561 -0.77 -4.60 27.15
N GLN A 562 -0.91 -5.78 27.78
CA GLN A 562 -0.62 -5.91 29.21
C GLN A 562 0.82 -5.52 29.53
N LYS A 563 1.80 -6.03 28.76
CA LYS A 563 3.21 -5.67 28.93
C LYS A 563 3.45 -4.15 28.75
N GLN A 564 2.82 -3.54 27.74
CA GLN A 564 2.88 -2.09 27.54
C GLN A 564 2.37 -1.32 28.77
N LEU A 565 1.24 -1.75 29.31
CA LEU A 565 0.61 -1.11 30.44
C LEU A 565 1.46 -1.26 31.71
N ASP A 566 2.04 -2.43 31.93
CA ASP A 566 2.93 -2.69 33.06
C ASP A 566 4.18 -1.80 32.97
N ASN A 567 4.79 -1.68 31.79
CA ASN A 567 5.92 -0.77 31.57
C ASN A 567 5.52 0.70 31.77
N ALA A 568 4.34 1.13 31.30
CA ALA A 568 3.88 2.50 31.45
C ALA A 568 3.61 2.90 32.92
N ARG A 569 3.35 1.92 33.79
CA ARG A 569 3.22 2.14 35.25
C ARG A 569 4.56 2.40 35.93
N GLU A 570 5.66 1.91 35.36
CA GLU A 570 7.00 2.17 35.88
C GLU A 570 7.37 3.65 35.66
N GLY A 571 7.11 4.48 36.67
CA GLY A 571 7.40 5.92 36.63
C GLY A 571 6.18 6.82 36.39
N ALA A 572 4.97 6.26 36.39
CA ALA A 572 3.74 7.04 36.30
C ALA A 572 3.50 7.88 37.57
N ASN A 573 3.10 9.14 37.40
CA ASN A 573 2.61 9.98 38.49
C ASN A 573 1.18 9.54 38.92
N PRO A 574 0.62 10.05 40.03
CA PRO A 574 -0.70 9.63 40.52
C PRO A 574 -1.85 9.82 39.50
N GLU A 575 -1.80 10.88 38.69
CA GLU A 575 -2.81 11.16 37.67
C GLU A 575 -2.72 10.16 36.50
N GLN A 576 -1.50 9.89 36.03
CA GLN A 576 -1.20 8.86 35.03
C GLN A 576 -1.60 7.47 35.55
N GLN A 577 -1.34 7.17 36.81
CA GLN A 577 -1.70 5.88 37.41
C GLN A 577 -3.22 5.66 37.40
N LYS A 578 -4.02 6.71 37.65
CA LYS A 578 -5.49 6.66 37.53
C LYS A 578 -5.92 6.31 36.10
N PHE A 579 -5.33 6.94 35.10
CA PHE A 579 -5.62 6.67 33.69
C PHE A 579 -5.22 5.25 33.27
N LEU A 580 -4.02 4.79 33.66
CA LEU A 580 -3.53 3.43 33.41
C LEU A 580 -4.42 2.37 34.08
N ASN A 581 -5.02 2.67 35.24
CA ASN A 581 -5.97 1.76 35.90
C ASN A 581 -7.27 1.59 35.10
N LEU A 582 -7.82 2.65 34.49
CA LEU A 582 -8.96 2.52 33.58
C LEU A 582 -8.63 1.66 32.36
N GLN A 583 -7.42 1.81 31.81
CA GLN A 583 -6.96 0.97 30.69
C GLN A 583 -6.83 -0.50 31.10
N GLN A 584 -6.37 -0.78 32.33
CA GLN A 584 -6.33 -2.13 32.89
C GLN A 584 -7.73 -2.75 32.97
N GLU A 585 -8.73 -1.98 33.39
CA GLU A 585 -10.12 -2.45 33.48
C GLU A 585 -10.69 -2.79 32.09
N VAL A 586 -10.48 -1.91 31.10
CA VAL A 586 -10.86 -2.19 29.71
C VAL A 586 -10.21 -3.49 29.22
N LEU A 587 -8.91 -3.67 29.47
CA LEU A 587 -8.17 -4.86 29.08
C LEU A 587 -8.71 -6.13 29.74
N ASN A 588 -9.05 -6.07 31.04
CA ASN A 588 -9.63 -7.18 31.79
C ASN A 588 -11.02 -7.58 31.25
N ILE A 589 -11.85 -6.59 30.89
CA ILE A 589 -13.17 -6.84 30.31
C ILE A 589 -13.04 -7.50 28.92
N ILE A 590 -12.11 -7.03 28.08
CA ILE A 590 -11.85 -7.64 26.77
C ILE A 590 -11.35 -9.08 26.94
N ARG A 591 -10.45 -9.34 27.90
CA ARG A 591 -9.95 -10.67 28.23
C ARG A 591 -11.08 -11.62 28.61
N LYS A 592 -11.95 -11.20 29.53
CA LYS A 592 -13.15 -11.97 29.92
C LYS A 592 -14.05 -12.27 28.71
N GLN A 593 -14.32 -11.28 27.87
CA GLN A 593 -15.13 -11.48 26.66
C GLN A 593 -14.48 -12.47 25.67
N GLN A 594 -13.16 -12.42 25.51
CA GLN A 594 -12.43 -13.37 24.66
C GLN A 594 -12.55 -14.80 25.19
N GLU A 595 -12.34 -15.02 26.48
CA GLU A 595 -12.42 -16.33 27.15
C GLU A 595 -13.81 -16.95 27.04
N LEU A 596 -14.86 -16.12 27.15
CA LEU A 596 -16.25 -16.54 26.95
C LEU A 596 -16.61 -16.84 25.48
N GLY A 597 -15.72 -16.51 24.54
CA GLY A 597 -15.92 -16.77 23.11
C GLY A 597 -17.04 -15.95 22.49
N VAL A 598 -17.30 -14.73 22.99
CA VAL A 598 -18.39 -13.88 22.49
C VAL A 598 -18.17 -13.46 21.03
N SER A 599 -19.27 -13.13 20.35
CA SER A 599 -19.21 -12.51 19.02
C SER A 599 -18.63 -11.08 19.06
N GLY A 600 -18.21 -10.56 17.91
CA GLY A 600 -17.68 -9.19 17.81
C GLY A 600 -16.19 -9.04 18.15
N LYS A 601 -15.38 -10.11 18.03
CA LYS A 601 -13.92 -10.09 18.28
C LYS A 601 -13.15 -9.04 17.47
N ARG A 602 -13.64 -8.65 16.29
CA ARG A 602 -13.06 -7.59 15.45
C ARG A 602 -13.16 -6.20 16.11
N LEU A 603 -14.31 -5.91 16.71
CA LEU A 603 -14.51 -4.69 17.48
C LEU A 603 -13.62 -4.69 18.73
N LEU A 604 -13.52 -5.84 19.42
CA LEU A 604 -12.64 -5.97 20.58
C LEU A 604 -11.16 -5.78 20.22
N LEU A 605 -10.72 -6.30 19.08
CA LEU A 605 -9.37 -6.09 18.57
C LEU A 605 -9.11 -4.61 18.25
N GLU A 606 -10.09 -3.95 17.64
CA GLU A 606 -9.98 -2.52 17.37
C GLU A 606 -9.93 -1.70 18.67
N THR A 607 -10.82 -1.96 19.63
CA THR A 607 -10.80 -1.33 20.96
C THR A 607 -9.44 -1.50 21.63
N LEU A 608 -8.89 -2.71 21.60
CA LEU A 608 -7.58 -3.02 22.17
C LEU A 608 -6.45 -2.26 21.45
N THR A 609 -6.53 -2.15 20.12
CA THR A 609 -5.58 -1.36 19.30
C THR A 609 -5.61 0.10 19.71
N ARG A 610 -6.80 0.69 19.85
CA ARG A 610 -6.96 2.08 20.28
C ARG A 610 -6.53 2.29 21.74
N THR A 611 -6.78 1.31 22.62
CA THR A 611 -6.28 1.33 24.01
C THR A 611 -4.76 1.40 24.02
N SER A 612 -4.11 0.56 23.22
CA SER A 612 -2.65 0.53 23.05
C SER A 612 -2.08 1.88 22.58
N GLN A 613 -2.76 2.54 21.64
CA GLN A 613 -2.37 3.88 21.19
C GLN A 613 -2.47 4.92 22.31
N LEU A 614 -3.54 4.88 23.12
CA LEU A 614 -3.72 5.81 24.24
C LEU A 614 -2.79 5.53 25.43
N ILE A 615 -2.24 4.31 25.56
CA ILE A 615 -1.16 4.02 26.52
C ILE A 615 0.12 4.76 26.11
N VAL A 616 0.48 4.67 24.83
CA VAL A 616 1.72 5.24 24.30
C VAL A 616 1.62 6.76 24.13
N GLN A 617 0.47 7.23 23.65
CA GLN A 617 0.20 8.62 23.33
C GLN A 617 -1.21 9.02 23.85
N PRO A 618 -1.33 9.44 25.12
CA PRO A 618 -2.61 9.77 25.74
C PRO A 618 -3.40 10.87 25.01
N ASP A 619 -2.71 11.81 24.36
CA ASP A 619 -3.30 12.94 23.64
C ASP A 619 -3.76 12.60 22.21
N ASN A 620 -3.65 11.34 21.77
CA ASN A 620 -4.00 10.91 20.42
C ASN A 620 -5.50 11.11 20.09
N GLU A 621 -5.81 12.20 19.38
CA GLU A 621 -7.17 12.62 19.08
C GLU A 621 -7.92 11.66 18.17
N ILE A 622 -7.21 11.02 17.23
CA ILE A 622 -7.79 10.05 16.30
C ILE A 622 -8.27 8.82 17.09
N ALA A 623 -7.43 8.30 17.98
CA ALA A 623 -7.79 7.18 18.84
C ALA A 623 -8.96 7.54 19.77
N ALA A 624 -8.93 8.72 20.40
CA ALA A 624 -9.99 9.19 21.30
C ALA A 624 -11.34 9.41 20.58
N LYS A 625 -11.33 9.99 19.38
CA LYS A 625 -12.55 10.14 18.55
C LYS A 625 -13.11 8.79 18.16
N ARG A 626 -12.24 7.86 17.74
CA ARG A 626 -12.67 6.52 17.31
C ARG A 626 -13.25 5.69 18.44
N TYR A 627 -12.82 5.91 19.69
CA TYR A 627 -13.43 5.31 20.88
C TYR A 627 -14.95 5.55 20.96
N GLN A 628 -15.44 6.75 20.59
CA GLN A 628 -16.87 7.07 20.61
C GLN A 628 -17.66 6.26 19.57
N GLU A 629 -17.09 6.13 18.38
CA GLU A 629 -17.72 5.34 17.31
C GLU A 629 -17.71 3.86 17.68
N LEU A 630 -16.64 3.38 18.30
CA LEU A 630 -16.55 2.02 18.83
C LEU A 630 -17.55 1.78 19.94
N ALA A 631 -17.71 2.70 20.90
CA ALA A 631 -18.71 2.59 21.96
C ALA A 631 -20.11 2.36 21.39
N LYS A 632 -20.51 3.15 20.37
CA LYS A 632 -21.78 2.98 19.64
C LYS A 632 -21.89 1.65 18.89
N GLN A 633 -20.80 1.17 18.30
CA GLN A 633 -20.76 -0.12 17.58
C GLN A 633 -20.73 -1.33 18.51
N LEU A 634 -20.19 -1.18 19.72
CA LEU A 634 -20.16 -2.20 20.75
C LEU A 634 -21.54 -2.38 21.41
N THR A 635 -22.41 -1.36 21.38
CA THR A 635 -23.75 -1.39 21.98
C THR A 635 -24.62 -2.50 21.38
N ILE A 636 -25.14 -3.38 22.24
CA ILE A 636 -26.06 -4.43 21.85
C ILE A 636 -27.49 -3.92 22.06
N LYS A 637 -28.11 -3.40 20.98
CA LYS A 637 -29.44 -2.77 21.05
C LYS A 637 -30.56 -3.72 21.52
N TYR A 638 -30.45 -5.01 21.23
CA TYR A 638 -31.48 -6.00 21.57
C TYR A 638 -30.87 -7.32 22.10
N PRO A 639 -30.45 -7.37 23.38
CA PRO A 639 -29.77 -8.53 23.95
C PRO A 639 -30.59 -9.83 23.86
N HIS A 640 -31.89 -9.78 24.16
CA HIS A 640 -32.78 -10.94 24.10
C HIS A 640 -32.99 -11.49 22.69
N LEU A 641 -33.01 -10.63 21.67
CA LEU A 641 -33.06 -11.07 20.26
C LEU A 641 -31.78 -11.77 19.84
N ASN A 642 -30.61 -11.32 20.31
CA ASN A 642 -29.34 -12.02 20.06
C ASN A 642 -29.27 -13.38 20.75
N ILE A 643 -29.81 -13.52 21.97
CA ILE A 643 -29.96 -14.82 22.63
C ILE A 643 -30.85 -15.73 21.78
N GLY A 644 -32.04 -15.26 21.40
CA GLY A 644 -32.99 -16.03 20.57
C GLY A 644 -32.41 -16.43 19.21
N ALA A 645 -31.77 -15.51 18.50
CA ALA A 645 -31.12 -15.77 17.22
C ALA A 645 -29.93 -16.74 17.36
N GLY A 646 -29.17 -16.63 18.43
CA GLY A 646 -28.08 -17.56 18.76
C GLY A 646 -28.58 -18.97 19.01
N LEU A 647 -29.63 -19.13 19.83
CA LEU A 647 -30.29 -20.41 20.09
C LEU A 647 -30.89 -21.01 18.81
N LEU A 648 -31.53 -20.20 17.96
CA LEU A 648 -32.06 -20.64 16.67
C LEU A 648 -30.96 -21.14 15.72
N LYS A 649 -29.80 -20.48 15.69
CA LYS A 649 -28.62 -20.92 14.93
C LYS A 649 -28.04 -22.22 15.47
N ILE A 650 -27.97 -22.38 16.80
CA ILE A 650 -27.53 -23.63 17.44
C ILE A 650 -28.48 -24.76 17.05
N PHE A 651 -29.79 -24.56 17.22
CA PHE A 651 -30.81 -25.57 16.92
C PHE A 651 -30.81 -25.98 15.44
N SER A 652 -30.81 -25.00 14.53
CA SER A 652 -30.64 -25.23 13.08
C SER A 652 -29.34 -25.97 12.77
N GLY A 653 -28.25 -25.58 13.44
CA GLY A 653 -26.94 -26.22 13.31
C GLY A 653 -26.95 -27.69 13.73
N ILE A 654 -27.58 -28.02 14.86
CA ILE A 654 -27.73 -29.39 15.39
C ILE A 654 -28.61 -30.25 14.46
N LEU A 655 -29.74 -29.71 14.01
CA LEU A 655 -30.67 -30.42 13.12
C LEU A 655 -29.98 -30.79 11.79
N LEU A 656 -29.17 -29.87 11.26
CA LEU A 656 -28.36 -30.09 10.07
C LEU A 656 -27.05 -30.86 10.33
N TYR A 657 -26.58 -30.95 11.58
CA TYR A 657 -25.33 -31.65 11.94
C TYR A 657 -25.47 -33.15 11.70
N LEU A 658 -26.61 -33.70 12.08
CA LEU A 658 -26.97 -35.10 11.86
C LEU A 658 -27.04 -35.46 10.37
N VAL A 659 -27.46 -34.52 9.52
CA VAL A 659 -27.61 -34.73 8.07
C VAL A 659 -26.32 -34.40 7.29
N SER A 660 -25.49 -33.49 7.80
CA SER A 660 -24.32 -32.96 7.07
C SER A 660 -22.97 -33.61 7.41
N ILE A 661 -22.96 -34.67 8.24
CA ILE A 661 -21.74 -35.37 8.69
C ILE A 661 -20.73 -34.37 9.28
N GLY A 662 -21.18 -33.55 10.23
CA GLY A 662 -20.31 -32.67 11.00
C GLY A 662 -20.00 -31.30 10.40
N LYS A 663 -20.39 -31.01 9.15
CA LYS A 663 -20.06 -29.74 8.46
C LYS A 663 -20.73 -28.51 9.08
N THR A 664 -21.77 -28.65 9.90
CA THR A 664 -22.44 -27.53 10.60
C THR A 664 -21.91 -27.22 11.99
N HIS A 665 -20.84 -27.87 12.47
CA HIS A 665 -20.23 -27.55 13.78
C HIS A 665 -19.92 -26.05 13.94
N LYS A 666 -19.47 -25.41 12.86
CA LYS A 666 -19.20 -23.97 12.83
C LYS A 666 -20.45 -23.13 13.13
N TRP A 667 -21.61 -23.51 12.59
CA TRP A 667 -22.86 -22.79 12.81
C TRP A 667 -23.31 -22.87 14.27
N ILE A 668 -23.08 -24.03 14.92
CA ILE A 668 -23.35 -24.22 16.34
C ILE A 668 -22.47 -23.27 17.17
N MET A 669 -21.17 -23.21 16.86
CA MET A 669 -20.24 -22.32 17.55
C MET A 669 -20.57 -20.84 17.33
N ASP A 670 -20.92 -20.44 16.10
CA ASP A 670 -21.35 -19.08 15.78
C ASP A 670 -22.66 -18.71 16.51
N GLY A 671 -23.59 -19.67 16.64
CA GLY A 671 -24.83 -19.52 17.41
C GLY A 671 -24.55 -19.33 18.90
N ARG A 672 -23.66 -20.15 19.49
CA ARG A 672 -23.22 -20.01 20.89
C ARG A 672 -22.57 -18.65 21.14
N ALA A 673 -21.67 -18.22 20.27
CA ALA A 673 -21.02 -16.92 20.39
C ALA A 673 -22.01 -15.75 20.30
N THR A 674 -23.05 -15.88 19.47
CA THR A 674 -24.13 -14.90 19.35
C THR A 674 -24.99 -14.86 20.62
N ALA A 675 -25.36 -16.03 21.16
CA ALA A 675 -26.14 -16.11 22.41
C ALA A 675 -25.35 -15.57 23.62
N MET A 676 -24.07 -15.93 23.73
CA MET A 676 -23.18 -15.41 24.78
C MET A 676 -23.01 -13.90 24.70
N ALA A 677 -22.95 -13.32 23.49
CA ALA A 677 -22.92 -11.87 23.36
C ALA A 677 -24.20 -11.19 23.89
N GLY A 678 -25.36 -11.83 23.73
CA GLY A 678 -26.61 -11.34 24.32
C GLY A 678 -26.67 -11.52 25.85
N LEU A 679 -26.21 -12.66 26.37
CA LEU A 679 -26.15 -12.91 27.82
C LEU A 679 -25.16 -11.97 28.54
N GLU A 680 -24.04 -11.65 27.89
CA GLU A 680 -22.99 -10.77 28.43
C GLU A 680 -23.17 -9.30 28.01
N SER A 681 -24.38 -8.88 27.66
CA SER A 681 -24.65 -7.49 27.28
C SER A 681 -24.33 -6.51 28.41
N GLY A 682 -24.50 -6.91 29.68
CA GLY A 682 -24.08 -6.11 30.84
C GLY A 682 -22.57 -5.90 30.91
N THR A 683 -21.77 -6.95 30.66
CA THR A 683 -20.30 -6.84 30.57
C THR A 683 -19.88 -5.93 29.40
N ARG A 684 -20.61 -5.97 28.28
CA ARG A 684 -20.41 -5.07 27.13
C ARG A 684 -20.75 -3.62 27.47
N GLN A 685 -21.81 -3.38 28.24
CA GLN A 685 -22.20 -2.06 28.68
C GLN A 685 -21.17 -1.46 29.65
N ASN A 686 -20.64 -2.26 30.57
CA ASN A 686 -19.53 -1.86 31.43
C ASN A 686 -18.28 -1.47 30.61
N LEU A 687 -17.92 -2.24 29.57
CA LEU A 687 -16.84 -1.86 28.65
C LEU A 687 -17.07 -0.47 28.05
N ILE A 688 -18.29 -0.20 27.57
CA ILE A 688 -18.66 1.09 26.97
C ILE A 688 -18.52 2.22 27.99
N GLU A 689 -19.03 2.04 29.21
CA GLU A 689 -18.92 3.02 30.29
C GLU A 689 -17.46 3.36 30.61
N LYS A 690 -16.59 2.34 30.72
CA LYS A 690 -15.15 2.56 30.95
C LYS A 690 -14.48 3.29 29.80
N MET A 691 -14.89 3.02 28.56
CA MET A 691 -14.40 3.74 27.39
C MET A 691 -14.81 5.22 27.39
N GLU A 692 -16.04 5.54 27.76
CA GLU A 692 -16.53 6.93 27.88
C GLU A 692 -15.86 7.68 29.05
N ASN A 693 -15.63 7.00 30.17
CA ASN A 693 -14.88 7.56 31.30
C ASN A 693 -13.44 7.91 30.91
N MET A 694 -12.76 7.02 30.16
CA MET A 694 -11.40 7.25 29.67
C MET A 694 -11.33 8.49 28.77
N LYS A 695 -12.29 8.65 27.85
CA LYS A 695 -12.37 9.84 26.99
C LYS A 695 -12.59 11.11 27.82
N SER A 696 -13.53 11.08 28.75
CA SER A 696 -13.88 12.26 29.56
C SER A 696 -12.67 12.77 30.34
N GLN A 697 -11.88 11.84 30.92
CA GLN A 697 -10.61 12.18 31.56
C GLN A 697 -9.62 12.83 30.58
N LEU A 698 -9.43 12.26 29.39
CA LEU A 698 -8.52 12.83 28.38
C LEU A 698 -8.89 14.28 28.02
N ASN A 699 -10.19 14.54 27.82
CA ASN A 699 -10.66 15.89 27.51
C ASN A 699 -10.40 16.87 28.66
N ILE A 700 -10.56 16.44 29.91
CA ILE A 700 -10.34 17.30 31.09
C ILE A 700 -8.85 17.57 31.30
N THR A 701 -7.99 16.57 31.12
CA THR A 701 -6.53 16.73 31.26
C THR A 701 -5.94 17.75 30.27
N LYS A 702 -6.59 17.96 29.12
CA LYS A 702 -6.22 18.99 28.14
C LYS A 702 -6.58 20.42 28.57
N ILE A 703 -7.53 20.58 29.50
CA ILE A 703 -7.95 21.89 30.01
C ILE A 703 -7.01 22.26 31.17
N PRO A 704 -6.24 23.36 31.09
CA PRO A 704 -5.42 23.82 32.20
C PRO A 704 -6.26 24.08 33.45
N LEU A 705 -5.71 23.85 34.65
CA LEU A 705 -6.45 24.01 35.90
C LEU A 705 -7.16 25.37 36.01
N GLY A 706 -6.47 26.47 35.72
CA GLY A 706 -7.08 27.81 35.75
C GLY A 706 -8.24 27.95 34.76
N ALA A 707 -8.21 27.29 33.61
CA ALA A 707 -9.34 27.28 32.69
C ALA A 707 -10.51 26.41 33.20
N ARG A 708 -10.24 25.35 33.98
CA ARG A 708 -11.31 24.56 34.64
C ARG A 708 -12.04 25.42 35.67
N GLU A 709 -11.28 26.13 36.50
CA GLU A 709 -11.79 27.09 37.49
C GLU A 709 -12.64 28.17 36.83
N GLU A 710 -12.12 28.82 35.78
CA GLU A 710 -12.86 29.86 35.06
C GLU A 710 -14.18 29.35 34.45
N ASN A 711 -14.21 28.12 33.92
CA ASN A 711 -15.41 27.56 33.33
C ASN A 711 -16.46 27.19 34.37
N VAL A 712 -16.06 26.58 35.49
CA VAL A 712 -16.98 26.23 36.58
C VAL A 712 -17.49 27.47 37.29
N ALA A 713 -16.63 28.46 37.52
CA ALA A 713 -17.02 29.75 38.07
C ALA A 713 -18.08 30.41 37.19
N ALA A 714 -17.82 30.57 35.88
CA ALA A 714 -18.77 31.19 34.95
C ALA A 714 -20.14 30.50 34.94
N ILE A 715 -20.18 29.17 34.90
CA ILE A 715 -21.43 28.41 34.96
C ILE A 715 -22.12 28.59 36.31
N THR A 716 -21.37 28.64 37.41
CA THR A 716 -21.91 28.92 38.75
C THR A 716 -22.51 30.32 38.83
N THR A 717 -21.85 31.33 38.25
CA THR A 717 -22.37 32.70 38.12
C THR A 717 -23.71 32.69 37.39
N LEU A 718 -23.78 31.98 36.26
CA LEU A 718 -25.01 31.85 35.50
C LEU A 718 -26.11 31.24 36.34
N LEU A 719 -25.88 30.08 36.95
CA LEU A 719 -26.88 29.39 37.76
C LEU A 719 -27.37 30.25 38.93
N ASN A 720 -26.53 31.15 39.46
CA ASN A 720 -26.90 32.10 40.53
C ASN A 720 -27.71 33.31 40.05
N SER A 721 -27.89 33.50 38.75
CA SER A 721 -28.73 34.55 38.20
C SER A 721 -30.21 34.35 38.52
N HIS A 722 -30.92 35.48 38.65
CA HIS A 722 -32.38 35.52 38.74
C HIS A 722 -33.09 34.99 37.48
N LEU A 723 -32.36 34.75 36.38
CA LEU A 723 -32.87 34.16 35.14
C LEU A 723 -33.66 32.87 35.35
N PHE A 724 -33.27 32.07 36.35
CA PHE A 724 -33.91 30.78 36.62
C PHE A 724 -34.98 30.83 37.70
N ASN A 725 -35.20 31.98 38.35
CA ASN A 725 -36.12 32.03 39.48
C ASN A 725 -37.59 31.97 39.03
N ASP A 726 -38.44 31.33 39.83
CA ASP A 726 -39.89 31.39 39.70
C ASP A 726 -40.43 32.78 40.08
N ASP A 727 -41.74 33.00 39.91
CA ASP A 727 -42.42 34.25 40.26
C ASP A 727 -42.29 34.63 41.75
N LYS A 728 -41.82 33.71 42.60
CA LYS A 728 -41.58 33.90 44.04
C LYS A 728 -40.10 34.11 44.35
N GLY A 729 -39.24 34.19 43.34
CA GLY A 729 -37.81 34.42 43.49
C GLY A 729 -36.98 33.18 43.84
N HIS A 730 -37.52 31.97 43.72
CA HIS A 730 -36.82 30.72 44.04
C HIS A 730 -36.36 30.00 42.77
N PRO A 731 -35.12 29.51 42.70
CA PRO A 731 -34.68 28.68 41.58
C PRO A 731 -35.37 27.30 41.64
N PRO A 732 -35.62 26.64 40.48
CA PRO A 732 -36.06 25.26 40.40
C PRO A 732 -35.20 24.34 41.25
N HIS A 733 -35.80 23.26 41.77
CA HIS A 733 -35.09 22.32 42.63
C HIS A 733 -33.85 21.76 41.93
N ILE A 734 -34.00 21.39 40.67
CA ILE A 734 -32.90 20.85 39.85
C ILE A 734 -31.71 21.82 39.73
N ILE A 735 -31.96 23.13 39.63
CA ILE A 735 -30.89 24.14 39.56
C ILE A 735 -30.17 24.23 40.91
N SER A 736 -30.90 24.11 42.02
CA SER A 736 -30.32 24.10 43.36
C SER A 736 -29.45 22.87 43.61
N GLU A 737 -29.86 21.69 43.12
CA GLU A 737 -29.07 20.47 43.23
C GLU A 737 -27.79 20.54 42.38
N ILE A 738 -27.86 21.06 41.16
CA ILE A 738 -26.68 21.25 40.31
C ILE A 738 -25.69 22.22 40.99
N LYS A 739 -26.16 23.32 41.58
CA LYS A 739 -25.29 24.24 42.34
C LYS A 739 -24.58 23.56 43.51
N ALA A 740 -25.29 22.69 44.24
CA ALA A 740 -24.70 21.97 45.37
C ALA A 740 -23.56 21.04 44.93
N VAL A 741 -23.71 20.40 43.77
CA VAL A 741 -22.65 19.60 43.14
C VAL A 741 -21.45 20.47 42.75
N LEU A 742 -21.69 21.56 42.00
CA LEU A 742 -20.60 22.45 41.54
C LEU A 742 -19.81 23.09 42.67
N LYS A 743 -20.40 23.27 43.85
CA LYS A 743 -19.73 23.86 45.01
C LYS A 743 -18.65 22.94 45.62
N ASN A 744 -18.80 21.64 45.47
CA ASN A 744 -17.94 20.65 46.14
C ASN A 744 -16.96 19.97 45.16
N ILE A 745 -16.94 20.39 43.90
CA ILE A 745 -16.13 19.74 42.87
C ILE A 745 -14.63 20.03 43.08
N ASP A 746 -13.83 18.97 43.18
CA ASP A 746 -12.37 19.08 43.12
C ASP A 746 -11.90 19.22 41.65
N LEU A 747 -11.46 20.43 41.29
CA LEU A 747 -11.00 20.76 39.93
C LEU A 747 -9.58 20.28 39.63
N GLU A 748 -8.80 19.98 40.67
CA GLU A 748 -7.48 19.36 40.55
C GLU A 748 -7.57 17.86 40.26
N ASN A 749 -8.74 17.26 40.52
CA ASN A 749 -9.00 15.84 40.32
C ASN A 749 -9.93 15.58 39.12
N PRO A 750 -9.39 15.26 37.93
CA PRO A 750 -10.19 14.97 36.73
C PRO A 750 -11.25 13.88 36.92
N GLN A 751 -11.04 12.91 37.82
CA GLN A 751 -12.05 11.88 38.11
C GLN A 751 -13.26 12.45 38.82
N GLU A 752 -13.03 13.26 39.84
CA GLU A 752 -14.10 13.93 40.59
C GLU A 752 -14.83 14.91 39.70
N TYR A 753 -14.09 15.63 38.84
CA TYR A 753 -14.66 16.46 37.78
C TYR A 753 -15.63 15.67 36.87
N VAL A 754 -15.24 14.48 36.37
CA VAL A 754 -16.14 13.63 35.55
C VAL A 754 -17.31 13.09 36.38
N GLN A 755 -17.04 12.65 37.61
CA GLN A 755 -18.04 12.06 38.50
C GLN A 755 -19.13 13.08 38.84
N GLU A 756 -18.77 14.29 39.21
CA GLU A 756 -19.72 15.36 39.52
C GLU A 756 -20.53 15.75 38.27
N LEU A 757 -19.92 15.78 37.09
CA LEU A 757 -20.67 15.99 35.86
C LEU A 757 -21.65 14.84 35.56
N ALA A 758 -21.28 13.60 35.85
CA ALA A 758 -22.16 12.44 35.73
C ALA A 758 -23.31 12.48 36.76
N ILE A 759 -23.04 12.93 37.99
CA ILE A 759 -24.06 13.17 39.03
C ILE A 759 -25.06 14.20 38.52
N ILE A 760 -24.60 15.32 37.96
CA ILE A 760 -25.47 16.33 37.37
C ILE A 760 -26.37 15.73 36.27
N LYS A 761 -25.80 14.92 35.36
CA LYS A 761 -26.59 14.26 34.30
C LYS A 761 -27.68 13.34 34.87
N ASN A 762 -27.34 12.56 35.89
CA ASN A 762 -28.31 11.66 36.54
C ASN A 762 -29.42 12.42 37.27
N LEU A 763 -29.11 13.56 37.90
CA LEU A 763 -30.10 14.46 38.49
C LEU A 763 -31.06 14.98 37.42
N ILE A 764 -30.53 15.39 36.27
CA ILE A 764 -31.34 15.90 35.14
C ILE A 764 -32.24 14.80 34.57
N GLU A 765 -31.73 13.59 34.34
CA GLU A 765 -32.52 12.46 33.83
C GLU A 765 -33.64 12.04 34.80
N SER A 766 -33.42 12.22 36.10
CA SER A 766 -34.40 11.87 37.13
C SER A 766 -35.44 12.98 37.37
N ASN A 767 -35.21 14.18 36.84
CA ASN A 767 -36.08 15.33 37.04
C ASN A 767 -37.40 15.20 36.26
N LYS A 768 -38.52 15.50 36.94
CA LYS A 768 -39.87 15.50 36.36
C LYS A 768 -40.55 16.87 36.43
N GLU A 769 -39.83 17.90 36.85
CA GLU A 769 -40.36 19.26 36.97
C GLU A 769 -40.67 19.85 35.59
N GLU A 770 -41.76 20.61 35.53
CA GLU A 770 -42.04 21.48 34.39
C GLU A 770 -41.16 22.73 34.53
N ILE A 771 -40.26 22.93 33.58
CA ILE A 771 -39.17 23.93 33.68
C ILE A 771 -39.29 24.99 32.58
N SER A 772 -38.78 26.19 32.86
CA SER A 772 -38.73 27.28 31.87
C SER A 772 -37.82 26.94 30.68
N ASN A 773 -38.01 27.61 29.54
CA ASN A 773 -37.18 27.40 28.35
C ASN A 773 -35.68 27.69 28.60
N ASP A 774 -35.38 28.68 29.44
CA ASP A 774 -34.00 29.01 29.81
C ASP A 774 -33.38 27.91 30.68
N THR A 775 -34.14 27.37 31.64
CA THR A 775 -33.73 26.22 32.45
C THR A 775 -33.52 25.00 31.56
N ALA A 776 -34.45 24.70 30.64
CA ALA A 776 -34.34 23.58 29.70
C ALA A 776 -33.09 23.69 28.81
N SER A 777 -32.73 24.88 28.37
CA SER A 777 -31.53 25.13 27.56
C SER A 777 -30.25 24.83 28.35
N VAL A 778 -30.21 25.20 29.63
CA VAL A 778 -29.08 24.86 30.53
C VAL A 778 -28.99 23.37 30.77
N LEU A 779 -30.09 22.73 31.15
CA LEU A 779 -30.08 21.28 31.40
C LEU A 779 -29.66 20.52 30.15
N LYS A 780 -30.13 20.94 28.97
CA LYS A 780 -29.73 20.35 27.69
C LYS A 780 -28.22 20.45 27.46
N ALA A 781 -27.60 21.61 27.72
CA ALA A 781 -26.16 21.77 27.57
C ALA A 781 -25.38 20.80 28.48
N PHE A 782 -25.83 20.63 29.73
CA PHE A 782 -25.25 19.66 30.66
C PHE A 782 -25.36 18.21 30.16
N THR A 783 -26.48 17.84 29.55
CA THR A 783 -26.71 16.48 29.04
C THR A 783 -25.90 16.19 27.78
N GLU A 784 -25.78 17.15 26.87
CA GLU A 784 -25.17 16.97 25.54
C GLU A 784 -23.63 17.07 25.54
N HIS A 785 -23.03 17.72 26.53
CA HIS A 785 -21.59 18.02 26.55
C HIS A 785 -20.82 17.26 27.65
N GLY A 786 -19.49 17.13 27.47
CA GLY A 786 -18.61 16.31 28.30
C GLY A 786 -17.63 17.08 29.19
N THR A 787 -17.56 18.41 29.06
CA THR A 787 -16.72 19.28 29.90
C THR A 787 -17.44 20.60 30.21
N PHE A 788 -17.09 21.27 31.31
CA PHE A 788 -17.62 22.61 31.60
C PHE A 788 -17.20 23.65 30.57
N GLN A 789 -16.10 23.45 29.85
CA GLN A 789 -15.71 24.31 28.73
C GLN A 789 -16.69 24.20 27.55
N GLU A 790 -17.05 22.98 27.16
CA GLU A 790 -18.04 22.72 26.10
C GLU A 790 -19.41 23.25 26.52
N ILE A 791 -19.83 23.00 27.76
CA ILE A 791 -21.09 23.49 28.32
C ILE A 791 -21.13 25.01 28.27
N ARG A 792 -20.09 25.68 28.79
CA ARG A 792 -19.98 27.14 28.74
C ARG A 792 -20.06 27.65 27.30
N SER A 793 -19.35 27.03 26.37
CA SER A 793 -19.33 27.43 24.95
C SER A 793 -20.72 27.33 24.29
N GLU A 794 -21.50 26.30 24.61
CA GLU A 794 -22.88 26.14 24.12
C GLU A 794 -23.80 27.19 24.75
N LEU A 795 -23.70 27.39 26.07
CA LEU A 795 -24.49 28.39 26.78
C LEU A 795 -24.18 29.82 26.32
N SER A 796 -22.93 30.08 25.93
CA SER A 796 -22.50 31.37 25.38
C SER A 796 -23.10 31.68 24.00
N GLN A 797 -23.79 30.75 23.35
CA GLN A 797 -24.57 31.04 22.13
C GLN A 797 -25.81 31.90 22.43
N ASN A 798 -26.30 31.89 23.68
CA ASN A 798 -27.33 32.82 24.15
C ASN A 798 -26.66 34.11 24.66
N PRO A 799 -26.92 35.29 24.04
CA PRO A 799 -26.27 36.54 24.42
C PRO A 799 -26.45 36.93 25.90
N LEU A 800 -27.64 36.70 26.47
CA LEU A 800 -27.93 37.02 27.86
C LEU A 800 -27.17 36.11 28.83
N MET A 801 -27.12 34.80 28.55
CA MET A 801 -26.36 33.86 29.37
C MET A 801 -24.86 34.13 29.28
N LYS A 802 -24.37 34.51 28.09
CA LYS A 802 -22.97 34.92 27.90
C LYS A 802 -22.61 36.14 28.74
N GLU A 803 -23.44 37.18 28.70
CA GLU A 803 -23.22 38.39 29.49
C GLU A 803 -23.12 38.08 30.98
N ILE A 804 -24.05 37.28 31.52
CA ILE A 804 -24.05 36.86 32.92
C ILE A 804 -22.78 36.07 33.27
N MET A 805 -22.41 35.08 32.44
CA MET A 805 -21.21 34.26 32.65
C MET A 805 -19.91 35.06 32.59
N ASP A 806 -19.88 36.16 31.82
CA ASP A 806 -18.69 37.00 31.66
C ASP A 806 -18.62 38.12 32.74
N THR A 807 -19.69 38.35 33.51
CA THR A 807 -19.79 39.43 34.50
C THR A 807 -18.79 39.27 35.67
N GLU A 808 -18.62 38.07 36.22
CA GLU A 808 -17.63 37.81 37.30
C GLU A 808 -16.17 37.78 36.80
N LEU A 809 -15.97 37.47 35.52
CA LEU A 809 -14.65 37.48 34.87
C LEU A 809 -14.11 38.90 34.66
N GLN A 810 -14.97 39.89 34.46
CA GLN A 810 -14.57 41.30 34.39
C GLN A 810 -14.22 41.86 35.78
N ILE A 811 -14.97 41.48 36.82
CA ILE A 811 -14.75 41.90 38.21
C ILE A 811 -13.44 41.32 38.77
N SER A 812 -13.13 40.04 38.49
CA SER A 812 -11.89 39.38 38.95
C SER A 812 -10.63 39.83 38.20
N ARG A 813 -10.75 40.33 36.96
CA ARG A 813 -9.63 40.85 36.14
C ARG A 813 -9.38 42.36 36.30
N GLY A 814 -10.09 43.03 37.20
CA GLY A 814 -9.88 44.46 37.49
C GLY A 814 -10.22 45.41 36.33
N LEU A 815 -11.06 44.96 35.39
CA LEU A 815 -11.54 45.81 34.30
C LEU A 815 -12.84 46.47 34.78
N SER A 816 -12.76 47.73 35.19
CA SER A 816 -13.95 48.54 35.49
C SER A 816 -14.76 48.77 34.21
N VAL A 817 -16.07 48.54 34.30
CA VAL A 817 -17.08 48.89 33.28
C VAL A 817 -17.01 50.37 32.91
#